data_AF-A0A536XMY3-F1
#
_entry.id   AF-A0A536XMY3-F1
#
_cell.length_a   1.000
_cell.length_b   1.000
_cell.length_c   1.000
_cell.angle_alpha   90.00
_cell.angle_beta   90.00
_cell.angle_gamma   90.00
#
_symmetry.space_group_name_H-M   'P 1'
#
loop_
_entity.id
_entity.type
_entity.pdbx_description
1 polymer ?
#
loop_
_entity_poly.entity_id
_entity_poly.type
_entity_poly.pdbx_seq_one_letter_code
_entity_poly.pdbx_strand_id
1 'polypeptide(L)'
;MAEARTTTLLGLAIGASVAVLPVLLLVLFSVGVLRPLDPITHAASYRDRHVSVRLVAALKTFEQAVVRRDRVNVGPPSALLLLDGVPQCRSAWDGHESLLERVRGLLSRTGVAPPSAAQRLAARLSDLDDELLRFSKGSGRRVSDAVGFDSARWFAAVGAALQRPIDAPEYPGRKFTVQCADIITAAAMLARSDGRMLGALSWRGTEVERVLSRWRPEQFVEISSRQIARSNPWRGLPGCIFMGNSAPDAPAPVPAYFVSGSRPAESLLCARPQMYAASENDKDVAAPTAIAGAATADLAVDDERWKVPPSLDIMLQPLSTLRLPSGSLYRLYTDASTAIDETPTAYRYGPNRIDVAGSPTDVGFSIDLTIDPSVQELAQKTAACYTGRQDVCRALGITRIEDAGGPLGHRMLEQAVVRMAAVAIIDVASGRIEALAGALTPCARHEYDGPHRAAGCDKRLPYVPRYRPDALLNPAVFYDAMPASVIKPIMAEAFLTDPEVGARWLASERASMRNPGTPSLESLRGQLMRSMSGRFLDRMFCADQGFVRCERPWRIEAMAAAFGWNGGCTTPRDDCGRRDLLFGRAVDAGADSGGVAPLATLVPYGRLLVEPLGGRMDAPFHLRSPLALDAAKVRTCAAGPDGQRFSNDDWEKCGGGAVVDIVAEGWGQGQARASALGVAGMLASLAAAANGQTATRSPHLVEGLHGVASKGSNALELAVSRFGMAEAEPSRLQHDVAEVILSGLSYSHRAGTARLACEQVFDARTCRDMDWIAGKTGTPTFPNDERSLDELWRLCGQGAAKTRAEQASCGPLRPYKWYVAAYRTQRGDPRWTKVIGVLTERNWLRESGRIHGAGDHGPNPAAEIAMQIAGRHAGFLGGAAP
;
A
#
# COMPACT_ATOMS: atom_id res chain seq x y z
N MET A 1 -2.70 39.30 -93.09
CA MET A 1 -2.64 40.52 -92.25
C MET A 1 -3.32 40.20 -90.94
N ALA A 2 -2.65 40.49 -89.84
CA ALA A 2 -2.97 40.02 -88.50
C ALA A 2 -4.29 40.61 -87.97
N GLU A 3 -5.27 39.76 -87.71
CA GLU A 3 -6.39 40.12 -86.84
C GLU A 3 -5.96 39.90 -85.39
N ALA A 4 -5.52 40.98 -84.77
CA ALA A 4 -5.27 41.05 -83.33
C ALA A 4 -6.59 40.84 -82.59
N ARG A 5 -6.76 39.68 -81.94
CA ARG A 5 -7.84 39.47 -80.97
C ARG A 5 -7.63 40.42 -79.80
N THR A 6 -8.47 41.45 -79.73
CA THR A 6 -8.61 42.35 -78.60
C THR A 6 -9.02 41.55 -77.36
N THR A 7 -8.11 41.45 -76.40
CA THR A 7 -8.42 41.00 -75.04
C THR A 7 -9.42 41.98 -74.42
N THR A 8 -10.68 41.56 -74.34
CA THR A 8 -11.73 42.33 -73.68
C THR A 8 -11.55 42.26 -72.16
N LEU A 9 -11.92 43.33 -71.46
CA LEU A 9 -11.95 43.39 -69.98
C LEU A 9 -12.72 42.21 -69.36
N LEU A 10 -13.69 41.66 -70.09
CA LEU A 10 -14.43 40.45 -69.69
C LEU A 10 -13.54 39.19 -69.68
N GLY A 11 -12.59 39.05 -70.61
CA GLY A 11 -11.63 37.95 -70.62
C GLY A 11 -10.63 38.01 -69.46
N LEU A 12 -10.22 39.22 -69.06
CA LEU A 12 -9.40 39.42 -67.86
C LEU A 12 -10.22 39.19 -66.57
N ALA A 13 -11.50 39.58 -66.54
CA ALA A 13 -12.39 39.32 -65.41
C ALA A 13 -12.69 37.82 -65.22
N ILE A 14 -12.85 37.07 -66.32
CA ILE A 14 -13.01 35.60 -66.29
C ILE A 14 -11.70 34.94 -65.83
N GLY A 15 -10.54 35.39 -66.34
CA GLY A 15 -9.23 34.89 -65.90
C GLY A 15 -8.96 35.14 -64.41
N ALA A 16 -9.30 36.34 -63.91
CA ALA A 16 -9.19 36.68 -62.50
C ALA A 16 -10.16 35.86 -61.63
N SER A 17 -11.38 35.62 -62.11
CA SER A 17 -12.38 34.81 -61.39
C SER A 17 -11.97 33.34 -61.30
N VAL A 18 -11.34 32.79 -62.34
CA VAL A 18 -10.80 31.41 -62.35
C VAL A 18 -9.59 31.25 -61.43
N ALA A 19 -8.81 32.31 -61.20
CA ALA A 19 -7.68 32.29 -60.26
C ALA A 19 -8.10 32.52 -58.80
N VAL A 20 -9.16 33.29 -58.56
CA VAL A 20 -9.63 33.64 -57.21
C VAL A 20 -10.52 32.55 -56.60
N LEU A 21 -11.35 31.88 -57.39
CA LEU A 21 -12.26 30.83 -56.89
C LEU A 21 -11.55 29.68 -56.13
N PRO A 22 -10.41 29.12 -56.61
CA PRO A 22 -9.70 28.06 -55.90
C PRO A 22 -9.10 28.54 -54.59
N VAL A 23 -8.61 29.79 -54.55
CA VAL A 23 -8.02 30.39 -53.33
C VAL A 23 -9.11 30.66 -52.30
N LEU A 24 -10.27 31.17 -52.72
CA LEU A 24 -11.41 31.42 -51.84
C LEU A 24 -12.02 30.11 -51.33
N LEU A 25 -12.09 29.07 -52.16
CA LEU A 25 -12.45 27.71 -51.74
C LEU A 25 -11.42 27.11 -50.78
N LEU A 26 -10.12 27.33 -51.00
CA LEU A 26 -9.06 26.84 -50.12
C LEU A 26 -9.06 27.58 -48.78
N VAL A 27 -9.36 28.88 -48.75
CA VAL A 27 -9.56 29.66 -47.52
C VAL A 27 -10.84 29.24 -46.81
N LEU A 28 -11.97 29.05 -47.52
CA LEU A 28 -13.21 28.55 -46.91
C LEU A 28 -13.07 27.11 -46.39
N PHE A 29 -12.30 26.26 -47.06
CA PHE A 29 -11.94 24.93 -46.58
C PHE A 29 -11.01 25.02 -45.37
N SER A 30 -10.07 25.97 -45.36
CA SER A 30 -9.17 26.20 -44.21
C SER A 30 -9.92 26.75 -43.00
N VAL A 31 -10.87 27.67 -43.20
CA VAL A 31 -11.68 28.30 -42.15
C VAL A 31 -12.80 27.35 -41.67
N GLY A 32 -13.40 26.56 -42.56
CA GLY A 32 -14.35 25.50 -42.20
C GLY A 32 -13.71 24.33 -41.46
N VAL A 33 -12.39 24.13 -41.60
CA VAL A 33 -11.60 23.14 -40.85
C VAL A 33 -11.02 23.73 -39.54
N LEU A 34 -11.05 25.05 -39.34
CA LEU A 34 -10.47 25.73 -38.17
C LEU A 34 -11.51 26.50 -37.32
N ARG A 35 -12.46 25.72 -36.75
CA ARG A 35 -13.21 25.91 -35.46
C ARG A 35 -14.25 27.03 -35.32
N PRO A 36 -15.18 27.01 -34.30
CA PRO A 36 -15.33 26.13 -33.12
C PRO A 36 -16.75 25.48 -32.95
N LEU A 37 -16.98 24.50 -32.06
CA LEU A 37 -17.71 24.71 -30.79
C LEU A 37 -17.69 23.45 -29.88
N ASP A 38 -17.17 23.66 -28.66
CA ASP A 38 -17.69 23.25 -27.35
C ASP A 38 -17.63 21.80 -26.80
N PRO A 39 -17.59 21.66 -25.45
CA PRO A 39 -16.50 20.98 -24.76
C PRO A 39 -16.82 19.52 -24.50
N ILE A 40 -16.01 18.64 -25.06
CA ILE A 40 -15.98 17.24 -24.61
C ILE A 40 -14.86 17.12 -23.59
N THR A 41 -15.24 17.34 -22.33
CA THR A 41 -14.64 16.65 -21.20
C THR A 41 -14.50 15.16 -21.51
N HIS A 42 -13.33 14.58 -21.21
CA HIS A 42 -12.92 13.16 -21.34
C HIS A 42 -12.08 12.77 -22.57
N ALA A 43 -10.83 13.24 -22.63
CA ALA A 43 -9.75 12.50 -23.32
C ALA A 43 -8.32 12.78 -22.78
N ALA A 44 -8.18 13.28 -21.55
CA ALA A 44 -6.89 13.77 -21.04
C ALA A 44 -5.96 12.71 -20.42
N SER A 45 -6.31 11.41 -20.34
CA SER A 45 -5.48 10.43 -19.61
C SER A 45 -4.60 9.48 -20.44
N TYR A 46 -4.63 9.53 -21.78
CA TYR A 46 -3.98 8.50 -22.62
C TYR A 46 -2.74 8.95 -23.43
N ARG A 47 -2.19 10.15 -23.20
CA ARG A 47 -0.97 10.61 -23.93
C ARG A 47 0.36 10.06 -23.39
N ASP A 48 0.30 9.25 -22.34
CA ASP A 48 1.45 8.92 -21.50
C ASP A 48 2.03 7.53 -21.77
N ARG A 49 1.28 6.69 -22.48
CA ARG A 49 1.70 5.35 -22.83
C ARG A 49 1.33 5.09 -24.29
N HIS A 50 2.32 4.72 -25.09
CA HIS A 50 2.08 4.26 -26.45
C HIS A 50 1.57 2.82 -26.40
N VAL A 51 0.37 2.63 -26.94
CA VAL A 51 -0.19 1.30 -27.20
C VAL A 51 -0.10 1.08 -28.69
N SER A 52 0.70 0.11 -29.14
CA SER A 52 0.56 -0.36 -30.51
C SER A 52 -0.77 -1.09 -30.62
N VAL A 53 -1.74 -0.47 -31.28
CA VAL A 53 -3.09 -1.01 -31.54
C VAL A 53 -2.98 -2.41 -32.17
N ARG A 54 -2.04 -2.56 -33.11
CA ARG A 54 -1.76 -3.83 -33.80
C ARG A 54 -1.22 -4.89 -32.84
N LEU A 55 -0.29 -4.51 -31.95
CA LEU A 55 0.27 -5.44 -30.97
C LEU A 55 -0.77 -5.86 -29.93
N VAL A 56 -1.64 -4.95 -29.48
CA VAL A 56 -2.73 -5.32 -28.57
C VAL A 56 -3.68 -6.29 -29.24
N ALA A 57 -4.09 -6.03 -30.48
CA ALA A 57 -4.95 -6.96 -31.20
C ALA A 57 -4.27 -8.32 -31.44
N ALA A 58 -2.98 -8.34 -31.75
CA ALA A 58 -2.17 -9.55 -31.82
C ALA A 58 -2.16 -10.31 -30.48
N LEU A 59 -1.96 -9.61 -29.36
CA LEU A 59 -2.01 -10.21 -28.02
C LEU A 59 -3.41 -10.72 -27.68
N LYS A 60 -4.47 -10.02 -28.06
CA LYS A 60 -5.87 -10.47 -27.85
C LYS A 60 -6.22 -11.76 -28.56
N THR A 61 -5.46 -12.19 -29.58
CA THR A 61 -5.63 -13.54 -30.17
C THR A 61 -5.40 -14.65 -29.13
N PHE A 62 -4.57 -14.40 -28.12
CA PHE A 62 -4.30 -15.35 -27.04
C PHE A 62 -5.46 -15.47 -26.04
N GLU A 63 -6.38 -14.50 -25.94
CA GLU A 63 -7.58 -14.62 -25.10
C GLU A 63 -8.49 -15.77 -25.54
N GLN A 64 -8.40 -16.18 -26.82
CA GLN A 64 -9.13 -17.34 -27.37
C GLN A 64 -8.32 -18.63 -27.30
N ALA A 65 -7.00 -18.52 -27.40
CA ALA A 65 -6.08 -19.65 -27.40
C ALA A 65 -5.86 -20.23 -26.00
N VAL A 66 -5.88 -19.38 -24.98
CA VAL A 66 -5.73 -19.80 -23.58
C VAL A 66 -7.06 -20.36 -23.09
N VAL A 67 -7.10 -21.69 -22.98
CA VAL A 67 -8.29 -22.46 -22.57
C VAL A 67 -7.96 -23.36 -21.40
N ARG A 68 -8.96 -24.02 -20.82
CA ARG A 68 -8.71 -25.08 -19.84
C ARG A 68 -7.84 -26.17 -20.46
N ARG A 69 -6.87 -26.65 -19.69
CA ARG A 69 -5.88 -27.63 -20.13
C ARG A 69 -6.51 -28.94 -20.61
N ASP A 70 -7.59 -29.38 -19.96
CA ASP A 70 -8.37 -30.56 -20.34
C ASP A 70 -9.21 -30.37 -21.61
N ARG A 71 -9.26 -29.15 -22.14
CA ARG A 71 -9.96 -28.79 -23.38
C ARG A 71 -9.02 -28.30 -24.48
N VAL A 72 -7.71 -28.46 -24.29
CA VAL A 72 -6.73 -28.21 -25.37
C VAL A 72 -6.89 -29.33 -26.40
N ASN A 73 -7.40 -28.99 -27.58
CA ASN A 73 -7.60 -29.92 -28.67
C ASN A 73 -6.29 -30.15 -29.45
N VAL A 74 -5.52 -29.09 -29.65
CA VAL A 74 -4.25 -29.12 -30.36
C VAL A 74 -3.23 -28.30 -29.57
N GLY A 75 -2.14 -28.95 -29.15
CA GLY A 75 -1.05 -28.31 -28.39
C GLY A 75 -0.18 -27.35 -29.23
N PRO A 76 0.97 -26.90 -28.71
CA PRO A 76 1.84 -25.97 -29.42
C PRO A 76 2.23 -26.45 -30.83
N PRO A 77 2.11 -25.61 -31.87
CA PRO A 77 2.32 -26.02 -33.25
C PRO A 77 3.82 -26.12 -33.58
N SER A 78 4.17 -27.08 -34.44
CA SER A 78 5.49 -27.10 -35.10
C SER A 78 5.64 -25.95 -36.09
N ALA A 79 6.88 -25.69 -36.53
CA ALA A 79 7.13 -24.67 -37.56
C ALA A 79 6.33 -24.92 -38.86
N LEU A 80 6.19 -26.19 -39.28
CA LEU A 80 5.38 -26.55 -40.45
C LEU A 80 3.89 -26.28 -40.20
N LEU A 81 3.37 -26.67 -39.04
CA LEU A 81 1.98 -26.40 -38.67
C LEU A 81 1.66 -24.90 -38.55
N LEU A 82 2.64 -24.05 -38.19
CA LEU A 82 2.47 -22.60 -38.22
C LEU A 82 2.29 -22.07 -39.65
N LEU A 83 3.06 -22.58 -40.60
CA LEU A 83 3.02 -22.17 -42.02
C LEU A 83 1.75 -22.66 -42.74
N ASP A 84 1.18 -23.76 -42.28
CA ASP A 84 -0.10 -24.29 -42.77
C ASP A 84 -1.29 -23.65 -42.07
N GLY A 85 -1.20 -23.41 -40.76
CA GLY A 85 -2.28 -22.85 -39.94
C GLY A 85 -2.53 -21.35 -40.15
N VAL A 86 -1.52 -20.60 -40.60
CA VAL A 86 -1.64 -19.17 -40.93
C VAL A 86 -1.01 -18.92 -42.31
N PRO A 87 -1.66 -19.35 -43.40
CA PRO A 87 -1.07 -19.30 -44.74
C PRO A 87 -0.76 -17.86 -45.18
N GLN A 88 -1.47 -16.86 -44.65
CA GLN A 88 -1.21 -15.44 -44.94
C GLN A 88 0.18 -14.97 -44.46
N CYS A 89 0.79 -15.67 -43.50
CA CYS A 89 2.08 -15.33 -42.93
C CYS A 89 3.23 -16.20 -43.44
N ARG A 90 2.98 -17.14 -44.37
CA ARG A 90 3.98 -18.09 -44.86
C ARG A 90 5.25 -17.40 -45.35
N SER A 91 5.13 -16.40 -46.23
CA SER A 91 6.30 -15.68 -46.77
C SER A 91 7.13 -14.96 -45.70
N ALA A 92 6.47 -14.42 -44.68
CA ALA A 92 7.13 -13.70 -43.58
C ALA A 92 7.79 -14.65 -42.56
N TRP A 93 7.27 -15.87 -42.40
CA TRP A 93 7.69 -16.80 -41.36
C TRP A 93 8.65 -17.89 -41.86
N ASP A 94 8.54 -18.29 -43.12
CA ASP A 94 9.35 -19.33 -43.76
C ASP A 94 10.78 -18.85 -44.06
N GLY A 95 11.00 -17.53 -44.05
CA GLY A 95 12.33 -16.94 -44.10
C GLY A 95 13.02 -17.13 -45.45
N HIS A 96 12.29 -17.03 -46.57
CA HIS A 96 12.93 -16.95 -47.89
C HIS A 96 13.91 -15.76 -47.92
N GLU A 97 15.20 -16.11 -47.79
CA GLU A 97 16.31 -15.17 -47.72
C GLU A 97 16.32 -14.24 -48.93
N SER A 98 16.40 -12.93 -48.66
CA SER A 98 16.77 -11.97 -49.70
C SER A 98 18.16 -12.32 -50.23
N LEU A 99 18.39 -12.09 -51.53
CA LEU A 99 19.65 -12.41 -52.21
C LEU A 99 20.91 -11.88 -51.49
N LEU A 100 20.75 -10.78 -50.72
CA LEU A 100 21.80 -10.13 -49.92
C LEU A 100 22.19 -10.88 -48.65
N GLU A 101 21.27 -11.58 -47.99
CA GLU A 101 21.59 -12.37 -46.78
C GLU A 101 22.26 -13.69 -47.14
N ARG A 102 21.90 -14.27 -48.28
CA ARG A 102 22.55 -15.46 -48.86
C ARG A 102 24.03 -15.20 -49.17
N VAL A 103 24.36 -13.97 -49.57
CA VAL A 103 25.75 -13.50 -49.79
C VAL A 103 26.49 -13.25 -48.47
N ARG A 104 25.82 -12.79 -47.41
CA ARG A 104 26.42 -12.65 -46.07
C ARG A 104 26.67 -14.00 -45.39
N GLY A 105 25.78 -14.97 -45.55
CA GLY A 105 25.93 -16.33 -45.02
C GLY A 105 27.15 -17.07 -45.60
N LEU A 106 27.47 -16.81 -46.87
CA LEU A 106 28.68 -17.30 -47.53
C LEU A 106 29.99 -16.73 -46.96
N LEU A 107 29.93 -15.59 -46.26
CA LEU A 107 31.09 -14.93 -45.64
C LEU A 107 31.27 -15.30 -44.15
N SER A 108 30.19 -15.71 -43.47
CA SER A 108 30.22 -16.16 -42.08
C SER A 108 30.40 -17.68 -41.99
N ARG A 109 31.62 -18.17 -41.69
CA ARG A 109 31.93 -19.60 -41.50
C ARG A 109 31.35 -20.19 -40.20
N THR A 110 30.02 -20.20 -40.07
CA THR A 110 29.31 -20.95 -39.04
C THR A 110 28.20 -21.76 -39.70
N GLY A 111 28.41 -23.07 -39.82
CA GLY A 111 27.58 -24.01 -40.61
C GLY A 111 26.20 -24.35 -40.02
N VAL A 112 25.55 -23.45 -39.31
CA VAL A 112 24.17 -23.63 -38.84
C VAL A 112 23.37 -22.42 -39.30
N ALA A 113 22.41 -22.64 -40.22
CA ALA A 113 21.50 -21.59 -40.64
C ALA A 113 20.72 -21.06 -39.42
N PRO A 114 20.58 -19.74 -39.26
CA PRO A 114 19.82 -19.18 -38.15
C PRO A 114 18.37 -19.70 -38.22
N PRO A 115 17.74 -20.01 -37.07
CA PRO A 115 16.39 -20.57 -37.06
C PRO A 115 15.40 -19.62 -37.74
N SER A 116 14.49 -20.15 -38.56
CA SER A 116 13.47 -19.37 -39.24
C SER A 116 12.54 -18.66 -38.25
N ALA A 117 11.81 -17.64 -38.70
CA ALA A 117 10.83 -16.97 -37.85
C ALA A 117 9.73 -17.92 -37.38
N ALA A 118 9.31 -18.89 -38.20
CA ALA A 118 8.41 -19.97 -37.81
C ALA A 118 9.00 -20.86 -36.70
N GLN A 119 10.27 -21.26 -36.80
CA GLN A 119 10.94 -22.06 -35.78
C GLN A 119 11.04 -21.31 -34.44
N ARG A 120 11.41 -20.02 -34.47
CA ARG A 120 11.44 -19.19 -33.26
C ARG A 120 10.05 -19.02 -32.66
N LEU A 121 9.03 -18.80 -33.48
CA LEU A 121 7.64 -18.65 -33.00
C LEU A 121 7.12 -19.95 -32.38
N ALA A 122 7.36 -21.10 -33.00
CA ALA A 122 7.00 -22.41 -32.43
C ALA A 122 7.63 -22.62 -31.05
N ALA A 123 8.94 -22.31 -30.92
CA ALA A 123 9.62 -22.37 -29.64
C ALA A 123 8.97 -21.44 -28.60
N ARG A 124 8.65 -20.19 -28.97
CA ARG A 124 7.98 -19.24 -28.04
C ARG A 124 6.58 -19.68 -27.62
N LEU A 125 5.83 -20.34 -28.49
CA LEU A 125 4.50 -20.87 -28.14
C LEU A 125 4.62 -22.12 -27.25
N SER A 126 5.66 -22.93 -27.44
CA SER A 126 5.99 -24.02 -26.52
C SER A 126 6.40 -23.48 -25.15
N ASP A 127 7.33 -22.50 -25.11
CA ASP A 127 7.74 -21.80 -23.89
C ASP A 127 6.50 -21.25 -23.16
N LEU A 128 5.60 -20.58 -23.89
CA LEU A 128 4.37 -20.05 -23.33
C LEU A 128 3.45 -21.14 -22.76
N ASP A 129 3.30 -22.29 -23.42
CA ASP A 129 2.47 -23.38 -22.91
C ASP A 129 3.05 -24.01 -21.64
N ASP A 130 4.38 -24.17 -21.58
CA ASP A 130 5.08 -24.61 -20.38
C ASP A 130 4.96 -23.59 -19.24
N GLU A 131 5.03 -22.30 -19.55
CA GLU A 131 4.77 -21.22 -18.60
C GLU A 131 3.33 -21.22 -18.12
N LEU A 132 2.34 -21.42 -19.00
CA LEU A 132 0.93 -21.53 -18.62
C LEU A 132 0.68 -22.74 -17.71
N LEU A 133 1.36 -23.87 -17.98
CA LEU A 133 1.30 -25.06 -17.14
C LEU A 133 1.94 -24.82 -15.77
N ARG A 134 3.12 -24.18 -15.73
CA ARG A 134 3.78 -23.79 -14.48
C ARG A 134 2.95 -22.78 -13.70
N PHE A 135 2.41 -21.77 -14.36
CA PHE A 135 1.49 -20.78 -13.79
C PHE A 135 0.22 -21.43 -13.22
N SER A 136 -0.28 -22.47 -13.88
CA SER A 136 -1.45 -23.24 -13.44
C SER A 136 -1.18 -24.16 -12.24
N LYS A 137 0.04 -24.69 -12.15
CA LYS A 137 0.49 -25.63 -11.10
C LYS A 137 1.20 -24.94 -9.93
N GLY A 138 1.62 -23.69 -10.13
CA GLY A 138 2.34 -22.91 -9.15
C GLY A 138 1.51 -22.71 -7.88
N SER A 139 2.20 -22.58 -6.75
CA SER A 139 1.60 -22.04 -5.53
C SER A 139 1.07 -20.63 -5.84
N GLY A 140 -0.25 -20.41 -5.74
CA GLY A 140 -0.87 -19.11 -6.04
C GLY A 140 -1.41 -18.97 -7.46
N ARG A 141 -1.91 -20.06 -8.05
CA ARG A 141 -2.59 -20.00 -9.36
C ARG A 141 -3.68 -18.92 -9.34
N ARG A 142 -3.63 -17.98 -10.28
CA ARG A 142 -4.69 -16.95 -10.47
C ARG A 142 -5.87 -17.45 -11.33
N VAL A 143 -5.82 -18.73 -11.69
CA VAL A 143 -6.80 -19.40 -12.53
C VAL A 143 -7.61 -20.40 -11.70
N SER A 144 -8.91 -20.46 -11.98
CA SER A 144 -9.82 -21.46 -11.38
C SER A 144 -9.41 -22.88 -11.75
N ASP A 145 -8.96 -23.06 -12.99
CA ASP A 145 -8.64 -24.33 -13.63
C ASP A 145 -7.23 -24.25 -14.24
N ALA A 146 -6.58 -25.40 -14.41
CA ALA A 146 -5.33 -25.42 -15.18
C ALA A 146 -5.62 -24.96 -16.61
N VAL A 147 -4.80 -24.05 -17.13
CA VAL A 147 -4.91 -23.51 -18.48
C VAL A 147 -3.77 -24.00 -19.37
N GLY A 148 -4.00 -23.99 -20.68
CA GLY A 148 -3.01 -24.30 -21.70
C GLY A 148 -3.30 -23.56 -22.98
N PHE A 149 -2.35 -23.62 -23.91
CA PHE A 149 -2.44 -23.02 -25.23
C PHE A 149 -3.05 -23.99 -26.25
N ASP A 150 -4.13 -23.58 -26.90
CA ASP A 150 -4.78 -24.30 -28.01
C ASP A 150 -4.46 -23.63 -29.35
N SER A 151 -3.69 -24.32 -30.19
CA SER A 151 -3.22 -23.76 -31.46
C SER A 151 -4.33 -23.62 -32.49
N ALA A 152 -5.36 -24.47 -32.47
CA ALA A 152 -6.46 -24.41 -33.43
C ALA A 152 -7.31 -23.15 -33.21
N ARG A 153 -7.64 -22.86 -31.94
CA ARG A 153 -8.32 -21.61 -31.55
C ARG A 153 -7.44 -20.39 -31.82
N TRP A 154 -6.13 -20.51 -31.58
CA TRP A 154 -5.20 -19.43 -31.89
C TRP A 154 -5.14 -19.12 -33.39
N PHE A 155 -5.05 -20.14 -34.26
CA PHE A 155 -5.06 -19.95 -35.72
C PHE A 155 -6.34 -19.25 -36.20
N ALA A 156 -7.49 -19.65 -35.69
CA ALA A 156 -8.75 -18.99 -35.99
C ALA A 156 -8.75 -17.51 -35.56
N ALA A 157 -8.24 -17.21 -34.36
CA ALA A 157 -8.14 -15.85 -33.84
C ALA A 157 -7.14 -14.98 -34.62
N VAL A 158 -5.98 -15.53 -34.98
CA VAL A 158 -4.95 -14.87 -35.80
C VAL A 158 -5.50 -14.58 -37.20
N GLY A 159 -6.15 -15.56 -37.85
CA GLY A 159 -6.78 -15.38 -39.16
C GLY A 159 -7.81 -14.26 -39.15
N ALA A 160 -8.66 -14.20 -38.13
CA ALA A 160 -9.62 -13.11 -37.96
C ALA A 160 -8.95 -11.74 -37.74
N ALA A 161 -7.88 -11.69 -36.94
CA ALA A 161 -7.15 -10.46 -36.64
C ALA A 161 -6.38 -9.90 -37.85
N LEU A 162 -5.87 -10.77 -38.72
CA LEU A 162 -5.19 -10.36 -39.97
C LEU A 162 -6.18 -9.84 -41.02
N GLN A 163 -7.43 -10.30 -41.01
CA GLN A 163 -8.44 -9.92 -42.00
C GLN A 163 -9.24 -8.67 -41.63
N ARG A 164 -9.39 -8.36 -40.34
CA ARG A 164 -10.23 -7.26 -39.86
C ARG A 164 -9.39 -6.04 -39.49
N PRO A 165 -9.57 -4.89 -40.17
CA PRO A 165 -8.96 -3.65 -39.71
C PRO A 165 -9.52 -3.27 -38.34
N ILE A 166 -8.64 -2.79 -37.47
CA ILE A 166 -8.94 -2.38 -36.10
C ILE A 166 -9.13 -0.88 -36.08
N ASP A 167 -10.29 -0.45 -35.59
CA ASP A 167 -10.53 0.93 -35.21
C ASP A 167 -10.08 1.14 -33.76
N ALA A 168 -9.23 2.14 -33.53
CA ALA A 168 -8.75 2.49 -32.21
C ALA A 168 -9.46 3.78 -31.73
N PRO A 169 -10.08 3.80 -30.54
CA PRO A 169 -10.67 5.00 -29.96
C PRO A 169 -9.68 6.18 -29.90
N GLU A 170 -8.38 5.88 -29.75
CA GLU A 170 -7.30 6.84 -29.67
C GLU A 170 -6.91 7.46 -31.02
N TYR A 171 -7.33 6.83 -32.13
CA TYR A 171 -7.07 7.29 -33.50
C TYR A 171 -8.36 7.23 -34.34
N PRO A 172 -9.37 8.08 -34.04
CA PRO A 172 -10.64 8.05 -34.74
C PRO A 172 -10.46 8.27 -36.24
N GLY A 173 -11.10 7.42 -37.05
CA GLY A 173 -11.00 7.44 -38.51
C GLY A 173 -9.76 6.76 -39.10
N ARG A 174 -8.85 6.22 -38.28
CA ARG A 174 -7.70 5.42 -38.76
C ARG A 174 -7.87 3.95 -38.44
N LYS A 175 -7.83 3.14 -39.50
CA LYS A 175 -7.88 1.67 -39.45
C LYS A 175 -6.47 1.09 -39.45
N PHE A 176 -6.21 0.13 -38.56
CA PHE A 176 -4.93 -0.58 -38.47
C PHE A 176 -5.10 -2.06 -38.79
N THR A 177 -4.23 -2.63 -39.61
CA THR A 177 -4.24 -4.08 -39.89
C THR A 177 -3.10 -4.77 -39.16
N VAL A 178 -3.40 -5.83 -38.41
CA VAL A 178 -2.38 -6.66 -37.75
C VAL A 178 -1.44 -7.25 -38.80
N GLN A 179 -0.14 -7.23 -38.53
CA GLN A 179 0.88 -7.82 -39.39
C GLN A 179 1.41 -9.13 -38.79
N CYS A 180 1.96 -10.00 -39.63
CA CYS A 180 2.58 -11.25 -39.19
C CYS A 180 3.74 -11.04 -38.18
N ALA A 181 4.43 -9.90 -38.23
CA ALA A 181 5.45 -9.52 -37.26
C ALA A 181 4.87 -9.12 -35.89
N ASP A 182 3.65 -8.57 -35.86
CA ASP A 182 2.96 -8.23 -34.61
C ASP A 182 2.62 -9.51 -33.81
N ILE A 183 2.25 -10.59 -34.52
CA ILE A 183 1.97 -11.91 -33.92
C ILE A 183 3.22 -12.51 -33.27
N ILE A 184 4.37 -12.46 -33.95
CA ILE A 184 5.66 -12.91 -33.38
C ILE A 184 5.99 -12.10 -32.12
N THR A 185 5.82 -10.78 -32.20
CA THR A 185 6.12 -9.88 -31.09
C THR A 185 5.19 -10.15 -29.89
N ALA A 186 3.91 -10.45 -30.13
CA ALA A 186 2.95 -10.81 -29.11
C ALA A 186 3.33 -12.12 -28.39
N ALA A 187 3.65 -13.18 -29.14
CA ALA A 187 4.10 -14.45 -28.56
C ALA A 187 5.39 -14.28 -27.75
N ALA A 188 6.37 -13.56 -28.31
CA ALA A 188 7.62 -13.27 -27.62
C ALA A 188 7.42 -12.45 -26.34
N MET A 189 6.44 -11.54 -26.31
CA MET A 189 6.14 -10.72 -25.14
C MET A 189 5.54 -11.55 -24.01
N LEU A 190 4.62 -12.47 -24.32
CA LEU A 190 4.02 -13.37 -23.32
C LEU A 190 5.02 -14.40 -22.79
N ALA A 191 5.91 -14.92 -23.65
CA ALA A 191 6.95 -15.87 -23.26
C ALA A 191 8.19 -15.22 -22.60
N ARG A 192 8.30 -13.87 -22.60
CA ARG A 192 9.50 -13.18 -22.10
C ARG A 192 9.66 -13.32 -20.59
N SER A 193 10.91 -13.41 -20.14
CA SER A 193 11.30 -13.38 -18.72
C SER A 193 10.50 -14.39 -17.90
N ASP A 194 10.46 -15.64 -18.39
CA ASP A 194 9.78 -16.77 -17.75
C ASP A 194 8.31 -16.47 -17.43
N GLY A 195 7.56 -15.97 -18.42
CA GLY A 195 6.13 -15.75 -18.29
C GLY A 195 5.72 -14.64 -17.31
N ARG A 196 6.64 -13.78 -16.84
CA ARG A 196 6.32 -12.68 -15.89
C ARG A 196 5.10 -11.83 -16.29
N MET A 197 4.87 -11.66 -17.59
CA MET A 197 3.70 -10.92 -18.09
C MET A 197 2.37 -11.57 -17.71
N LEU A 198 2.31 -12.90 -17.57
CA LEU A 198 1.09 -13.62 -17.15
C LEU A 198 0.58 -13.12 -15.81
N GLY A 199 1.49 -12.77 -14.88
CA GLY A 199 1.15 -12.19 -13.58
C GLY A 199 0.57 -10.77 -13.63
N ALA A 200 0.63 -10.07 -14.78
CA ALA A 200 0.07 -8.73 -14.94
C ALA A 200 -1.30 -8.73 -15.64
N LEU A 201 -1.72 -9.87 -16.20
CA LEU A 201 -3.00 -10.01 -16.92
C LEU A 201 -4.17 -10.23 -15.96
N SER A 202 -5.37 -9.99 -16.47
CA SER A 202 -6.62 -10.27 -15.75
C SER A 202 -7.04 -11.72 -15.98
N TRP A 203 -7.38 -12.45 -14.91
CA TRP A 203 -7.71 -13.88 -14.96
C TRP A 203 -9.07 -14.21 -14.36
N ARG A 204 -9.77 -15.21 -14.93
CA ARG A 204 -11.12 -15.61 -14.48
C ARG A 204 -11.17 -16.07 -13.01
N GLY A 205 -10.05 -16.57 -12.48
CA GLY A 205 -9.95 -16.99 -11.08
C GLY A 205 -9.80 -15.85 -10.07
N THR A 206 -9.47 -14.64 -10.52
CA THR A 206 -9.19 -13.49 -9.65
C THR A 206 -10.10 -12.29 -9.91
N GLU A 207 -10.68 -12.17 -11.11
CA GLU A 207 -11.56 -11.05 -11.45
C GLU A 207 -12.94 -11.14 -10.80
N VAL A 208 -13.52 -9.98 -10.47
CA VAL A 208 -14.86 -9.89 -9.85
C VAL A 208 -15.97 -10.18 -10.86
N GLU A 209 -17.13 -10.63 -10.38
CA GLU A 209 -18.28 -11.02 -11.22
C GLU A 209 -18.73 -9.91 -12.20
N ARG A 210 -18.65 -8.64 -11.78
CA ARG A 210 -18.93 -7.47 -12.64
C ARG A 210 -17.99 -7.34 -13.85
N VAL A 211 -16.75 -7.80 -13.73
CA VAL A 211 -15.77 -7.83 -14.82
C VAL A 211 -16.03 -9.07 -15.67
N LEU A 212 -16.19 -10.22 -15.03
CA LEU A 212 -16.45 -11.51 -15.68
C LEU A 212 -17.75 -11.54 -16.50
N SER A 213 -18.76 -10.76 -16.12
CA SER A 213 -20.03 -10.65 -16.87
C SER A 213 -19.86 -10.10 -18.29
N ARG A 214 -18.74 -9.42 -18.57
CA ARG A 214 -18.37 -8.92 -19.90
C ARG A 214 -17.55 -9.91 -20.71
N TRP A 215 -17.05 -10.97 -20.06
CA TRP A 215 -16.20 -11.97 -20.69
C TRP A 215 -17.07 -13.08 -21.28
N ARG A 216 -16.60 -13.70 -22.36
CA ARG A 216 -17.25 -14.91 -22.90
C ARG A 216 -17.18 -16.03 -21.87
N PRO A 217 -18.18 -16.93 -21.76
CA PRO A 217 -18.19 -17.99 -20.74
C PRO A 217 -16.90 -18.82 -20.67
N GLU A 218 -16.27 -19.06 -21.81
CA GLU A 218 -15.05 -19.86 -21.98
C GLU A 218 -13.73 -19.07 -21.88
N GLN A 219 -13.79 -17.74 -21.73
CA GLN A 219 -12.60 -16.88 -21.70
C GLN A 219 -11.93 -16.90 -20.32
N PHE A 220 -10.64 -17.25 -20.25
CA PHE A 220 -9.89 -17.35 -18.99
C PHE A 220 -9.03 -16.14 -18.67
N VAL A 221 -8.68 -15.34 -19.68
CA VAL A 221 -7.78 -14.19 -19.55
C VAL A 221 -8.32 -13.00 -20.34
N GLU A 222 -8.13 -11.80 -19.82
CA GLU A 222 -8.31 -10.56 -20.54
C GLU A 222 -6.98 -9.81 -20.60
N ILE A 223 -6.68 -9.30 -21.79
CA ILE A 223 -5.49 -8.55 -22.09
C ILE A 223 -5.89 -7.11 -22.39
N SER A 224 -5.71 -6.25 -21.38
CA SER A 224 -6.04 -4.84 -21.48
C SER A 224 -4.95 -4.04 -22.19
N SER A 225 -5.33 -3.08 -23.04
CA SER A 225 -4.40 -2.12 -23.62
C SER A 225 -3.61 -1.36 -22.55
N ARG A 226 -4.21 -1.11 -21.37
CA ARG A 226 -3.55 -0.45 -20.23
C ARG A 226 -2.40 -1.26 -19.65
N GLN A 227 -2.52 -2.59 -19.63
CA GLN A 227 -1.50 -3.51 -19.09
C GLN A 227 -0.29 -3.62 -20.03
N ILE A 228 -0.48 -3.36 -21.33
CA ILE A 228 0.56 -3.52 -22.37
C ILE A 228 1.18 -2.18 -22.80
N ALA A 229 0.57 -1.07 -22.41
CA ALA A 229 0.97 0.25 -22.86
C ALA A 229 2.44 0.55 -22.49
N ARG A 230 3.26 0.86 -23.49
CA ARG A 230 4.69 1.16 -23.33
C ARG A 230 4.90 2.63 -23.02
N SER A 231 5.86 2.96 -22.18
CA SER A 231 6.30 4.34 -21.99
C SER A 231 6.87 4.89 -23.30
N ASN A 232 6.48 6.11 -23.69
CA ASN A 232 7.07 6.80 -24.85
C ASN A 232 8.61 6.91 -24.66
N PRO A 233 9.45 6.49 -25.64
CA PRO A 233 10.92 6.55 -25.51
C PRO A 233 11.48 7.98 -25.60
N TRP A 234 10.73 8.96 -26.11
CA TRP A 234 11.13 10.36 -26.26
C TRP A 234 10.70 11.24 -25.08
N ARG A 235 10.52 10.63 -23.91
CA ARG A 235 9.70 11.16 -22.79
C ARG A 235 10.56 11.66 -21.62
N GLY A 236 11.84 11.93 -21.86
CA GLY A 236 12.83 12.25 -20.83
C GLY A 236 13.08 11.10 -19.84
N LEU A 237 13.82 11.37 -18.76
CA LEU A 237 14.15 10.42 -17.71
C LEU A 237 13.29 10.64 -16.45
N PRO A 238 12.91 9.58 -15.72
CA PRO A 238 12.20 9.77 -14.47
C PRO A 238 13.08 10.45 -13.41
N GLY A 239 12.50 11.25 -12.54
CA GLY A 239 13.17 11.75 -11.33
C GLY A 239 13.44 10.62 -10.33
N CYS A 240 14.32 10.81 -9.37
CA CYS A 240 14.81 9.75 -8.48
C CYS A 240 13.96 9.58 -7.21
N ILE A 241 14.10 8.46 -6.50
CA ILE A 241 13.52 8.25 -5.16
C ILE A 241 14.67 7.98 -4.20
N PHE A 242 14.86 8.86 -3.22
CA PHE A 242 15.96 8.81 -2.26
C PHE A 242 15.49 8.41 -0.86
N MET A 243 16.38 7.78 -0.09
CA MET A 243 16.15 7.32 1.29
C MET A 243 17.40 7.53 2.15
N GLY A 244 17.21 7.59 3.46
CA GLY A 244 18.30 7.78 4.42
C GLY A 244 18.79 9.23 4.52
N ASN A 245 17.94 10.20 4.18
CA ASN A 245 18.23 11.60 4.44
C ASN A 245 18.34 11.81 5.95
N SER A 246 19.52 12.27 6.38
CA SER A 246 19.88 12.45 7.80
C SER A 246 18.89 13.37 8.53
N ALA A 247 18.83 13.21 9.86
CA ALA A 247 18.00 14.01 10.77
C ALA A 247 18.14 15.53 10.55
N PRO A 248 17.15 16.34 10.98
CA PRO A 248 17.07 17.79 10.73
C PRO A 248 18.32 18.63 11.04
N ASP A 249 19.23 18.12 11.86
CA ASP A 249 20.43 18.83 12.34
C ASP A 249 21.69 18.58 11.50
N ALA A 250 21.63 17.78 10.42
CA ALA A 250 22.76 17.57 9.51
C ALA A 250 22.94 18.78 8.57
N PRO A 251 24.18 19.28 8.34
CA PRO A 251 24.44 20.51 7.58
C PRO A 251 24.02 20.47 6.10
N ALA A 252 23.77 19.27 5.55
CA ALA A 252 22.93 19.05 4.37
C ALA A 252 22.44 17.58 4.40
N PRO A 253 21.13 17.30 4.24
CA PRO A 253 20.64 15.92 4.19
C PRO A 253 21.08 15.27 2.87
N VAL A 254 22.16 14.49 2.91
CA VAL A 254 22.60 13.67 1.78
C VAL A 254 21.93 12.30 1.88
N PRO A 255 21.28 11.81 0.81
CA PRO A 255 20.71 10.47 0.82
C PRO A 255 21.80 9.40 0.83
N ALA A 256 21.57 8.34 1.60
CA ALA A 256 22.44 7.17 1.59
C ALA A 256 22.11 6.20 0.43
N TYR A 257 20.84 6.15 0.02
CA TYR A 257 20.36 5.20 -0.99
C TYR A 257 19.36 5.84 -1.95
N PHE A 258 19.22 5.22 -3.12
CA PHE A 258 18.11 5.49 -4.03
C PHE A 258 17.51 4.21 -4.60
N VAL A 259 16.21 4.25 -4.90
CA VAL A 259 15.50 3.13 -5.55
C VAL A 259 15.70 3.23 -7.05
N SER A 260 16.37 2.24 -7.63
CA SER A 260 16.70 2.18 -9.05
C SER A 260 15.71 1.30 -9.82
N GLY A 261 15.24 1.81 -10.96
CA GLY A 261 14.51 1.00 -11.93
C GLY A 261 15.41 -0.02 -12.64
N SER A 262 14.82 -0.85 -13.51
CA SER A 262 15.57 -1.88 -14.25
C SER A 262 16.46 -1.32 -15.37
N ARG A 263 16.67 0.01 -15.46
CA ARG A 263 17.37 0.69 -16.56
C ARG A 263 18.70 1.26 -16.09
N PRO A 264 19.83 0.93 -16.74
CA PRO A 264 21.15 1.45 -16.37
C PRO A 264 21.25 2.99 -16.40
N ALA A 265 20.56 3.64 -17.34
CA ALA A 265 20.57 5.10 -17.48
C ALA A 265 19.94 5.82 -16.27
N GLU A 266 18.93 5.23 -15.62
CA GLU A 266 18.31 5.80 -14.42
C GLU A 266 19.27 5.72 -13.22
N SER A 267 19.97 4.59 -13.08
CA SER A 267 20.98 4.42 -12.03
C SER A 267 22.15 5.41 -12.16
N LEU A 268 22.64 5.63 -13.38
CA LEU A 268 23.71 6.59 -13.64
C LEU A 268 23.25 8.04 -13.41
N LEU A 269 21.98 8.34 -13.69
CA LEU A 269 21.39 9.65 -13.43
C LEU A 269 21.30 9.93 -11.93
N CYS A 270 20.71 9.02 -11.16
CA CYS A 270 20.43 9.23 -9.73
C CYS A 270 21.68 9.27 -8.84
N ALA A 271 22.81 8.76 -9.32
CA ALA A 271 24.10 8.89 -8.63
C ALA A 271 24.76 10.27 -8.78
N ARG A 272 24.21 11.16 -9.61
CA ARG A 272 24.82 12.48 -9.86
C ARG A 272 24.45 13.51 -8.78
N PRO A 273 25.39 14.33 -8.27
CA PRO A 273 25.15 15.32 -7.21
C PRO A 273 23.96 16.25 -7.42
N GLN A 274 23.74 16.69 -8.67
CA GLN A 274 22.66 17.59 -9.04
C GLN A 274 21.27 16.95 -8.83
N MET A 275 21.20 15.61 -8.78
CA MET A 275 19.96 14.86 -8.57
C MET A 275 19.55 14.72 -7.12
N TYR A 276 20.40 15.06 -6.14
CA TYR A 276 20.12 15.05 -4.69
C TYR A 276 20.57 16.36 -4.02
N ALA A 277 20.42 17.48 -4.75
CA ALA A 277 20.65 18.84 -4.26
C ALA A 277 22.07 19.16 -3.75
N ALA A 278 23.08 18.34 -4.07
CA ALA A 278 24.49 18.64 -3.82
C ALA A 278 25.10 19.43 -4.99
N SER A 279 25.96 20.40 -4.70
CA SER A 279 26.70 21.13 -5.73
C SER A 279 27.76 20.21 -6.36
N GLU A 280 28.02 20.33 -7.67
CA GLU A 280 29.14 19.62 -8.32
C GLU A 280 30.51 19.92 -7.68
N ASN A 281 30.63 21.06 -6.99
CA ASN A 281 31.87 21.47 -6.31
C ASN A 281 32.05 20.80 -4.94
N ASP A 282 31.05 20.09 -4.45
CA ASP A 282 31.06 19.43 -3.14
C ASP A 282 31.72 18.05 -3.28
N LYS A 283 33.05 18.05 -3.37
CA LYS A 283 33.87 16.86 -3.67
C LYS A 283 33.86 15.80 -2.55
N ASP A 284 33.32 16.12 -1.39
CA ASP A 284 33.31 15.26 -0.20
C ASP A 284 31.97 14.52 -0.02
N VAL A 285 30.99 14.70 -0.92
CA VAL A 285 29.68 14.04 -0.83
C VAL A 285 29.72 12.66 -1.51
N ALA A 286 29.61 11.60 -0.72
CA ALA A 286 29.52 10.24 -1.23
C ALA A 286 28.23 10.04 -2.04
N ALA A 287 28.35 9.40 -3.21
CA ALA A 287 27.19 9.11 -4.04
C ALA A 287 26.26 8.07 -3.37
N PRO A 288 24.93 8.24 -3.43
CA PRO A 288 23.99 7.30 -2.87
C PRO A 288 24.06 5.94 -3.57
N THR A 289 23.82 4.87 -2.81
CA THR A 289 23.86 3.50 -3.34
C THR A 289 22.53 3.10 -3.98
N ALA A 290 22.59 2.49 -5.16
CA ALA A 290 21.42 2.03 -5.90
C ALA A 290 20.84 0.73 -5.30
N ILE A 291 19.54 0.70 -5.02
CA ILE A 291 18.82 -0.53 -4.66
C ILE A 291 17.82 -0.86 -5.78
N ALA A 292 18.00 -2.01 -6.43
CA ALA A 292 17.19 -2.39 -7.59
C ALA A 292 15.98 -3.25 -7.19
N GLY A 293 14.76 -2.70 -7.33
CA GLY A 293 13.51 -3.43 -7.09
C GLY A 293 12.97 -3.31 -5.66
N ALA A 294 11.85 -3.99 -5.40
CA ALA A 294 11.16 -3.99 -4.10
C ALA A 294 11.48 -5.26 -3.30
N ALA A 295 11.25 -5.20 -1.98
CA ALA A 295 11.36 -6.37 -1.13
C ALA A 295 10.36 -7.46 -1.52
N THR A 296 10.84 -8.70 -1.65
CA THR A 296 10.02 -9.89 -1.89
C THR A 296 10.11 -10.88 -0.73
N ALA A 297 9.21 -11.86 -0.65
CA ALA A 297 9.19 -12.80 0.47
C ALA A 297 10.40 -13.77 0.49
N ASP A 298 11.06 -13.93 -0.65
CA ASP A 298 12.13 -14.88 -0.94
C ASP A 298 13.54 -14.25 -1.00
N LEU A 299 13.68 -12.98 -0.58
CA LEU A 299 14.97 -12.29 -0.53
C LEU A 299 16.03 -13.08 0.25
N ALA A 300 17.27 -13.08 -0.22
CA ALA A 300 18.42 -13.55 0.55
C ALA A 300 18.62 -12.67 1.80
N VAL A 301 19.23 -13.23 2.85
CA VAL A 301 19.37 -12.56 4.16
C VAL A 301 20.17 -11.25 4.07
N ASP A 302 21.15 -11.19 3.19
CA ASP A 302 22.08 -10.07 2.94
C ASP A 302 21.63 -9.12 1.82
N ASP A 303 20.41 -9.27 1.31
CA ASP A 303 19.92 -8.48 0.18
C ASP A 303 19.51 -7.05 0.60
N GLU A 304 20.15 -6.03 0.03
CA GLU A 304 19.87 -4.61 0.31
C GLU A 304 18.40 -4.21 0.11
N ARG A 305 17.59 -4.96 -0.66
CA ARG A 305 16.15 -4.69 -0.83
C ARG A 305 15.35 -4.77 0.47
N TRP A 306 15.88 -5.34 1.56
CA TRP A 306 15.25 -5.26 2.88
C TRP A 306 15.04 -3.81 3.36
N LYS A 307 15.86 -2.87 2.87
CA LYS A 307 15.79 -1.43 3.17
C LYS A 307 14.65 -0.70 2.46
N VAL A 308 13.97 -1.35 1.50
CA VAL A 308 12.87 -0.74 0.72
C VAL A 308 11.53 -1.23 1.29
N PRO A 309 10.62 -0.33 1.69
CA PRO A 309 9.28 -0.73 2.11
C PRO A 309 8.56 -1.55 1.03
N PRO A 310 7.92 -2.68 1.37
CA PRO A 310 7.02 -3.37 0.45
C PRO A 310 5.93 -2.42 -0.06
N SER A 311 5.55 -2.55 -1.34
CA SER A 311 4.51 -1.72 -1.99
C SER A 311 4.81 -0.21 -2.08
N LEU A 312 6.08 0.20 -1.98
CA LEU A 312 6.47 1.62 -2.09
C LEU A 312 5.99 2.28 -3.40
N ASP A 313 5.98 1.53 -4.51
CA ASP A 313 5.49 1.99 -5.80
C ASP A 313 3.99 2.37 -5.77
N ILE A 314 3.19 1.60 -5.04
CA ILE A 314 1.76 1.88 -4.82
C ILE A 314 1.60 3.07 -3.88
N MET A 315 2.40 3.15 -2.81
CA MET A 315 2.36 4.29 -1.88
C MET A 315 2.67 5.62 -2.58
N LEU A 316 3.61 5.63 -3.53
CA LEU A 316 4.03 6.84 -4.26
C LEU A 316 3.27 7.05 -5.58
N GLN A 317 2.27 6.24 -5.89
CA GLN A 317 1.54 6.31 -7.17
C GLN A 317 1.04 7.73 -7.52
N PRO A 318 0.48 8.54 -6.60
CA PRO A 318 0.04 9.89 -6.92
C PRO A 318 1.15 10.83 -7.40
N LEU A 319 2.40 10.58 -7.01
CA LEU A 319 3.58 11.37 -7.39
C LEU A 319 4.19 10.95 -8.74
N SER A 320 3.68 9.87 -9.35
CA SER A 320 4.21 9.36 -10.62
C SER A 320 4.13 10.36 -11.79
N THR A 321 3.16 11.27 -11.79
CA THR A 321 3.00 12.31 -12.83
C THR A 321 3.93 13.51 -12.64
N LEU A 322 4.55 13.67 -11.46
CA LEU A 322 5.64 14.61 -11.23
C LEU A 322 7.00 13.99 -11.55
N ARG A 323 7.17 12.70 -11.24
CA ARG A 323 8.40 11.95 -11.54
C ARG A 323 8.64 11.73 -13.04
N LEU A 324 7.65 11.92 -13.90
CA LEU A 324 7.78 11.68 -15.34
C LEU A 324 7.69 13.00 -16.12
N PRO A 325 8.65 13.34 -17.00
CA PRO A 325 8.69 14.61 -17.77
C PRO A 325 7.48 14.93 -18.67
N SER A 326 6.60 13.98 -18.78
CA SER A 326 5.42 13.94 -19.63
C SER A 326 4.14 13.86 -18.84
N GLY A 327 4.26 13.57 -17.54
CA GLY A 327 3.12 13.56 -16.65
C GLY A 327 2.47 14.93 -16.64
N SER A 328 1.16 14.94 -16.46
CA SER A 328 0.36 16.17 -16.50
C SER A 328 0.84 17.22 -15.50
N LEU A 329 1.21 16.78 -14.29
CA LEU A 329 1.71 17.69 -13.26
C LEU A 329 3.09 18.21 -13.59
N TYR A 330 4.03 17.37 -14.03
CA TYR A 330 5.33 17.85 -14.49
C TYR A 330 5.17 18.95 -15.54
N ARG A 331 4.40 18.68 -16.61
CA ARG A 331 4.17 19.63 -17.71
C ARG A 331 3.52 20.92 -17.25
N LEU A 332 2.58 20.85 -16.30
CA LEU A 332 1.98 22.03 -15.69
C LEU A 332 3.03 22.96 -15.07
N TYR A 333 4.09 22.39 -14.47
CA TYR A 333 5.17 23.17 -13.84
C TYR A 333 6.30 23.60 -14.80
N THR A 334 6.48 22.89 -15.92
CA THR A 334 7.62 23.10 -16.83
C THR A 334 7.29 23.76 -18.17
N ASP A 335 6.06 23.62 -18.70
CA ASP A 335 5.74 23.98 -20.09
C ASP A 335 5.54 25.49 -20.34
N ALA A 336 5.48 26.33 -19.30
CA ALA A 336 5.07 27.73 -19.40
C ALA A 336 6.16 28.72 -19.92
N SER A 337 7.22 28.26 -20.59
CA SER A 337 8.29 29.12 -21.12
C SER A 337 8.04 29.64 -22.55
N THR A 338 6.83 29.49 -23.11
CA THR A 338 6.58 29.77 -24.55
C THR A 338 5.71 30.99 -24.85
N ALA A 339 5.18 31.72 -23.85
CA ALA A 339 4.41 32.95 -24.09
C ALA A 339 5.16 34.17 -23.54
N ILE A 340 5.61 35.04 -24.44
CA ILE A 340 6.53 36.16 -24.15
C ILE A 340 5.84 37.35 -23.45
N ASP A 341 4.51 37.37 -23.32
CA ASP A 341 3.77 38.57 -22.85
C ASP A 341 2.77 38.35 -21.69
N GLU A 342 2.82 37.23 -20.97
CA GLU A 342 1.98 37.06 -19.77
C GLU A 342 2.74 37.36 -18.48
N THR A 343 2.14 38.18 -17.60
CA THR A 343 2.58 38.38 -16.22
C THR A 343 2.87 37.01 -15.57
N PRO A 344 4.07 36.77 -15.02
CA PRO A 344 4.39 35.52 -14.37
C PRO A 344 3.38 35.26 -13.25
N THR A 345 2.50 34.30 -13.42
CA THR A 345 1.82 33.72 -12.27
C THR A 345 2.91 33.11 -11.39
N ALA A 346 2.86 33.31 -10.07
CA ALA A 346 3.80 32.83 -9.05
C ALA A 346 3.99 31.28 -8.95
N TYR A 347 3.92 30.54 -10.07
CA TYR A 347 3.64 29.10 -10.15
C TYR A 347 4.59 28.33 -11.10
N ARG A 348 5.73 28.90 -11.51
CA ARG A 348 6.49 28.39 -12.69
C ARG A 348 7.94 28.07 -12.32
N TYR A 349 8.39 26.83 -12.58
CA TYR A 349 9.77 26.37 -12.32
C TYR A 349 10.67 26.42 -13.58
N GLY A 350 10.08 26.41 -14.77
CA GLY A 350 10.81 26.28 -16.04
C GLY A 350 11.20 24.82 -16.35
N PRO A 351 11.89 24.55 -17.47
CA PRO A 351 12.23 23.20 -17.88
C PRO A 351 13.22 22.54 -16.90
N ASN A 352 12.84 21.39 -16.31
CA ASN A 352 13.71 20.60 -15.44
C ASN A 352 14.60 19.68 -16.28
N ARG A 353 15.85 20.07 -16.52
CA ARG A 353 16.76 19.40 -17.46
C ARG A 353 18.11 19.10 -16.84
N ILE A 354 18.73 18.04 -17.32
CA ILE A 354 20.13 17.71 -17.05
C ILE A 354 20.86 17.42 -18.36
N ASP A 355 22.15 17.71 -18.42
CA ASP A 355 22.99 17.28 -19.53
C ASP A 355 23.32 15.79 -19.40
N VAL A 356 22.83 14.96 -20.32
CA VAL A 356 23.23 13.55 -20.45
C VAL A 356 24.05 13.39 -21.71
N ALA A 357 25.37 13.21 -21.55
CA ALA A 357 26.32 12.98 -22.65
C ALA A 357 26.32 14.09 -23.73
N GLY A 358 26.26 15.35 -23.32
CA GLY A 358 26.24 16.52 -24.18
C GLY A 358 24.85 16.89 -24.70
N SER A 359 23.79 16.23 -24.23
CA SER A 359 22.41 16.45 -24.67
C SER A 359 21.50 16.87 -23.51
N PRO A 360 20.85 18.05 -23.59
CA PRO A 360 19.88 18.46 -22.58
C PRO A 360 18.67 17.52 -22.61
N THR A 361 18.44 16.82 -21.51
CA THR A 361 17.38 15.82 -21.37
C THR A 361 16.42 16.26 -20.27
N ASP A 362 15.12 16.24 -20.54
CA ASP A 362 14.11 16.50 -19.51
C ASP A 362 14.13 15.39 -18.45
N VAL A 363 14.08 15.78 -17.18
CA VAL A 363 14.10 14.86 -16.03
C VAL A 363 12.93 15.18 -15.11
N GLY A 364 12.23 14.17 -14.61
CA GLY A 364 11.15 14.39 -13.64
C GLY A 364 11.65 14.91 -12.29
N PHE A 365 10.73 15.28 -11.41
CA PHE A 365 11.09 15.69 -10.05
C PHE A 365 11.49 14.47 -9.19
N SER A 366 12.52 14.65 -8.37
CA SER A 366 12.98 13.66 -7.38
C SER A 366 12.14 13.73 -6.10
N ILE A 367 12.08 12.60 -5.39
CA ILE A 367 11.35 12.42 -4.13
C ILE A 367 12.33 12.01 -3.04
N ASP A 368 12.31 12.74 -1.93
CA ASP A 368 13.02 12.41 -0.70
C ASP A 368 12.07 11.73 0.27
N LEU A 369 12.38 10.49 0.67
CA LEU A 369 11.59 9.73 1.63
C LEU A 369 12.11 9.92 3.06
N THR A 370 11.20 9.79 4.01
CA THR A 370 11.49 9.85 5.45
C THR A 370 12.08 8.55 6.02
N ILE A 371 12.04 7.46 5.24
CA ILE A 371 12.48 6.11 5.61
C ILE A 371 13.96 6.11 6.03
N ASP A 372 14.22 5.54 7.20
CA ASP A 372 15.55 5.16 7.66
C ASP A 372 15.83 3.73 7.16
N PRO A 373 16.80 3.55 6.24
CA PRO A 373 17.10 2.25 5.65
C PRO A 373 17.44 1.18 6.69
N SER A 374 18.17 1.54 7.75
CA SER A 374 18.65 0.60 8.77
C SER A 374 17.50 0.11 9.66
N VAL A 375 16.61 1.02 10.03
CA VAL A 375 15.42 0.71 10.83
C VAL A 375 14.40 -0.06 9.99
N GLN A 376 14.23 0.31 8.72
CA GLN A 376 13.37 -0.41 7.77
C GLN A 376 13.84 -1.85 7.55
N GLU A 377 15.14 -2.07 7.35
CA GLU A 377 15.72 -3.41 7.20
C GLU A 377 15.49 -4.25 8.45
N LEU A 378 15.80 -3.73 9.63
CA LEU A 378 15.58 -4.42 10.90
C LEU A 378 14.11 -4.81 11.08
N ALA A 379 13.19 -3.87 10.83
CA ALA A 379 11.75 -4.11 10.98
C ALA A 379 11.24 -5.15 9.96
N GLN A 380 11.67 -5.05 8.69
CA GLN A 380 11.24 -5.97 7.65
C GLN A 380 11.81 -7.38 7.83
N LYS A 381 13.09 -7.51 8.21
CA LYS A 381 13.69 -8.80 8.55
C LYS A 381 13.03 -9.43 9.78
N THR A 382 12.69 -8.62 10.79
CA THR A 382 11.96 -9.13 11.96
C THR A 382 10.56 -9.61 11.57
N ALA A 383 9.81 -8.85 10.77
CA ALA A 383 8.50 -9.29 10.26
C ALA A 383 8.62 -10.62 9.49
N ALA A 384 9.59 -10.73 8.58
CA ALA A 384 9.86 -11.93 7.81
C ALA A 384 10.22 -13.15 8.68
N CYS A 385 11.04 -12.94 9.71
CA CYS A 385 11.39 -13.98 10.69
C CYS A 385 10.13 -14.56 11.36
N TYR A 386 9.26 -13.70 11.90
CA TYR A 386 8.05 -14.15 12.60
C TYR A 386 7.02 -14.79 11.66
N THR A 387 7.02 -14.44 10.37
CA THR A 387 6.19 -15.07 9.33
C THR A 387 6.86 -16.26 8.63
N GLY A 388 7.94 -16.83 9.19
CA GLY A 388 8.45 -18.15 8.81
C GLY A 388 9.86 -18.20 8.20
N ARG A 389 10.56 -17.07 8.07
CA ARG A 389 11.96 -17.04 7.56
C ARG A 389 12.97 -17.34 8.68
N GLN A 390 13.16 -18.63 8.96
CA GLN A 390 14.07 -19.09 10.02
C GLN A 390 15.55 -18.78 9.77
N ASP A 391 15.96 -18.68 8.51
CA ASP A 391 17.28 -18.19 8.13
C ASP A 391 17.50 -16.73 8.56
N VAL A 392 16.48 -15.88 8.36
CA VAL A 392 16.49 -14.49 8.82
C VAL A 392 16.46 -14.42 10.35
N CYS A 393 15.64 -15.25 11.02
CA CYS A 393 15.63 -15.32 12.49
C CYS A 393 17.01 -15.62 13.08
N ARG A 394 17.72 -16.60 12.50
CA ARG A 394 19.08 -16.97 12.91
C ARG A 394 20.07 -15.84 12.66
N ALA A 395 19.98 -15.17 11.52
CA ALA A 395 20.85 -14.04 11.20
C ALA A 395 20.65 -12.84 12.15
N LEU A 396 19.41 -12.59 12.59
CA LEU A 396 19.11 -11.59 13.61
C LEU A 396 19.43 -12.05 15.04
N GLY A 397 19.78 -13.33 15.25
CA GLY A 397 19.97 -13.89 16.59
C GLY A 397 18.71 -13.79 17.45
N ILE A 398 17.52 -13.99 16.87
CA ILE A 398 16.25 -14.00 17.61
C ILE A 398 16.05 -15.38 18.23
N THR A 399 16.00 -15.40 19.55
CA THR A 399 15.71 -16.59 20.37
C THR A 399 14.67 -16.25 21.42
N ARG A 400 13.78 -17.21 21.74
CA ARG A 400 12.68 -17.03 22.68
C ARG A 400 12.71 -18.12 23.73
N ILE A 401 12.10 -17.88 24.89
CA ILE A 401 11.90 -18.93 25.90
C ILE A 401 11.08 -20.08 25.29
N GLU A 402 10.07 -19.76 24.48
CA GLU A 402 9.27 -20.75 23.76
C GLU A 402 10.05 -21.50 22.65
N ASP A 403 11.30 -21.15 22.34
CA ASP A 403 12.16 -21.94 21.44
C ASP A 403 12.86 -23.12 22.16
N ALA A 404 12.59 -23.33 23.46
CA ALA A 404 13.07 -24.51 24.18
C ALA A 404 12.60 -25.81 23.49
N GLY A 405 13.55 -26.62 23.02
CA GLY A 405 13.28 -27.83 22.23
C GLY A 405 13.19 -27.61 20.71
N GLY A 406 13.43 -26.38 20.23
CA GLY A 406 13.48 -26.01 18.82
C GLY A 406 12.61 -24.79 18.48
N PRO A 407 12.79 -24.17 17.30
CA PRO A 407 12.06 -22.95 16.94
C PRO A 407 10.54 -23.12 17.04
N LEU A 408 9.85 -22.25 17.80
CA LEU A 408 8.40 -22.28 17.99
C LEU A 408 7.67 -22.33 16.64
N GLY A 409 8.17 -21.61 15.64
CA GLY A 409 7.62 -21.60 14.29
C GLY A 409 7.38 -23.01 13.73
N HIS A 410 8.29 -23.96 13.93
CA HIS A 410 8.14 -25.34 13.43
C HIS A 410 6.97 -26.11 14.08
N ARG A 411 6.57 -25.71 15.30
CA ARG A 411 5.43 -26.27 16.02
C ARG A 411 4.10 -25.64 15.57
N MET A 412 4.15 -24.57 14.79
CA MET A 412 2.98 -23.89 14.25
C MET A 412 2.52 -24.52 12.92
N LEU A 413 1.25 -24.30 12.59
CA LEU A 413 0.59 -24.82 11.41
C LEU A 413 1.31 -24.41 10.13
N GLU A 414 1.61 -23.12 10.01
CA GLU A 414 2.25 -22.53 8.82
C GLU A 414 3.78 -22.39 8.97
N GLN A 415 4.39 -23.14 9.89
CA GLN A 415 5.84 -23.09 10.18
C GLN A 415 6.35 -21.69 10.58
N ALA A 416 5.45 -20.86 11.10
CA ALA A 416 5.66 -19.45 11.40
C ALA A 416 4.96 -19.09 12.71
N VAL A 417 5.51 -18.14 13.46
CA VAL A 417 4.96 -17.69 14.75
C VAL A 417 3.60 -17.04 14.55
N VAL A 418 3.52 -16.19 13.53
CA VAL A 418 2.33 -15.44 13.14
C VAL A 418 2.10 -15.60 11.64
N ARG A 419 0.85 -15.46 11.21
CA ARG A 419 0.45 -15.51 9.80
C ARG A 419 0.70 -14.20 9.07
N MET A 420 0.64 -13.11 9.81
CA MET A 420 0.88 -11.75 9.34
C MET A 420 1.59 -10.96 10.41
N ALA A 421 2.55 -10.13 10.01
CA ALA A 421 3.16 -9.11 10.85
C ALA A 421 3.20 -7.77 10.10
N ALA A 422 2.77 -6.72 10.78
CA ALA A 422 2.74 -5.35 10.29
C ALA A 422 3.43 -4.45 11.32
N VAL A 423 4.38 -3.63 10.89
CA VAL A 423 5.18 -2.77 11.77
C VAL A 423 5.31 -1.37 11.17
N ALA A 424 4.98 -0.35 11.94
CA ALA A 424 5.24 1.05 11.60
C ALA A 424 6.09 1.70 12.70
N ILE A 425 7.10 2.48 12.31
CA ILE A 425 7.97 3.24 13.23
C ILE A 425 7.96 4.71 12.84
N ILE A 426 7.76 5.58 13.82
CA ILE A 426 7.64 7.02 13.66
C ILE A 426 8.62 7.72 14.59
N ASP A 427 9.33 8.71 14.07
CA ASP A 427 10.09 9.67 14.86
C ASP A 427 9.15 10.70 15.51
N VAL A 428 9.24 10.82 16.83
CA VAL A 428 8.29 11.63 17.62
C VAL A 428 8.48 13.13 17.38
N ALA A 429 9.72 13.60 17.18
CA ALA A 429 10.01 15.02 17.04
C ALA A 429 9.56 15.58 15.68
N SER A 430 9.81 14.82 14.63
CA SER A 430 9.57 15.26 13.25
C SER A 430 8.27 14.73 12.65
N GLY A 431 7.69 13.65 13.18
CA GLY A 431 6.60 12.93 12.53
C GLY A 431 7.06 12.12 11.31
N ARG A 432 8.37 11.94 11.11
CA ARG A 432 8.90 11.13 10.01
C ARG A 432 8.54 9.66 10.19
N ILE A 433 8.05 9.03 9.13
CA ILE A 433 7.86 7.59 9.09
C ILE A 433 9.21 6.94 8.74
N GLU A 434 9.85 6.31 9.71
CA GLU A 434 11.19 5.74 9.53
C GLU A 434 11.14 4.30 9.01
N ALA A 435 10.08 3.55 9.29
CA ALA A 435 9.88 2.21 8.76
C ALA A 435 8.40 1.84 8.58
N LEU A 436 8.12 1.13 7.50
CA LEU A 436 6.86 0.49 7.13
C LEU A 436 7.14 -0.94 6.69
N ALA A 437 7.21 -1.85 7.66
CA ALA A 437 7.51 -3.25 7.42
C ALA A 437 6.26 -4.13 7.47
N GLY A 438 6.25 -5.17 6.65
CA GLY A 438 5.07 -5.99 6.48
C GLY A 438 5.37 -7.33 5.83
N ALA A 439 4.84 -8.41 6.41
CA ALA A 439 5.01 -9.76 5.87
C ALA A 439 3.77 -10.61 6.10
N LEU A 440 3.57 -11.56 5.19
CA LEU A 440 2.57 -12.62 5.24
C LEU A 440 3.31 -13.96 5.11
N THR A 441 2.83 -14.99 5.82
CA THR A 441 3.18 -16.37 5.48
C THR A 441 2.74 -16.67 4.05
N PRO A 442 3.36 -17.65 3.36
CA PRO A 442 2.89 -18.09 2.05
C PRO A 442 1.41 -18.48 2.08
N CYS A 443 0.96 -19.16 3.13
CA CYS A 443 -0.43 -19.61 3.25
C CYS A 443 -1.42 -18.47 3.49
N ALA A 444 -1.11 -17.49 4.34
CA ALA A 444 -1.95 -16.30 4.50
C ALA A 444 -2.00 -15.49 3.20
N ARG A 445 -0.88 -15.35 2.47
CA ARG A 445 -0.85 -14.71 1.15
C ARG A 445 -1.79 -15.39 0.15
N HIS A 446 -1.82 -16.73 0.10
CA HIS A 446 -2.71 -17.48 -0.79
C HIS A 446 -4.20 -17.33 -0.45
N GLU A 447 -4.55 -16.88 0.75
CA GLU A 447 -5.95 -16.52 1.04
C GLU A 447 -6.40 -15.27 0.28
N TYR A 448 -5.47 -14.41 -0.15
CA TYR A 448 -5.74 -13.15 -0.83
C TYR A 448 -5.34 -13.13 -2.31
N ASP A 449 -4.52 -14.08 -2.78
CA ASP A 449 -4.08 -14.20 -4.18
C ASP A 449 -5.08 -14.98 -5.07
N GLY A 450 -6.08 -15.62 -4.45
CA GLY A 450 -7.17 -16.34 -5.11
C GLY A 450 -6.76 -17.65 -5.81
N PRO A 451 -7.70 -18.33 -6.50
CA PRO A 451 -8.99 -18.72 -5.95
C PRO A 451 -8.88 -19.85 -4.91
N HIS A 452 -7.70 -20.45 -4.72
CA HIS A 452 -7.51 -21.60 -3.83
C HIS A 452 -6.21 -21.51 -3.02
N ARG A 453 -6.21 -22.17 -1.87
CA ARG A 453 -4.98 -22.41 -1.10
C ARG A 453 -4.04 -23.35 -1.87
N ALA A 454 -2.74 -23.14 -1.70
CA ALA A 454 -1.72 -24.07 -2.15
C ALA A 454 -1.86 -25.43 -1.43
N ALA A 455 -1.38 -26.52 -2.05
CA ALA A 455 -1.51 -27.88 -1.51
C ALA A 455 -0.89 -28.06 -0.11
N GLY A 456 0.15 -27.29 0.22
CA GLY A 456 0.82 -27.31 1.53
C GLY A 456 0.12 -26.50 2.62
N CYS A 457 -0.99 -25.82 2.33
CA CYS A 457 -1.74 -25.03 3.30
C CYS A 457 -2.94 -25.79 3.84
N ASP A 458 -3.19 -25.69 5.15
CA ASP A 458 -4.27 -26.42 5.79
C ASP A 458 -5.64 -25.93 5.28
N LYS A 459 -6.47 -26.88 4.84
CA LYS A 459 -7.79 -26.61 4.27
C LYS A 459 -8.84 -26.32 5.34
N ARG A 460 -8.58 -26.69 6.61
CA ARG A 460 -9.48 -26.51 7.75
C ARG A 460 -9.64 -25.07 8.19
N LEU A 461 -8.73 -24.18 7.78
CA LEU A 461 -8.82 -22.75 8.09
C LEU A 461 -10.18 -22.18 7.62
N PRO A 462 -10.93 -21.51 8.50
CA PRO A 462 -12.34 -21.16 8.26
C PRO A 462 -12.52 -20.07 7.20
N TYR A 463 -11.43 -19.45 6.77
CA TYR A 463 -11.42 -18.35 5.84
C TYR A 463 -11.55 -18.83 4.41
N VAL A 464 -12.48 -18.27 3.64
CA VAL A 464 -12.58 -18.61 2.22
C VAL A 464 -11.52 -17.80 1.46
N PRO A 465 -10.63 -18.44 0.68
CA PRO A 465 -9.72 -17.71 -0.20
C PRO A 465 -10.49 -16.81 -1.16
N ARG A 466 -10.11 -15.53 -1.25
CA ARG A 466 -10.75 -14.53 -2.09
C ARG A 466 -9.68 -13.59 -2.61
N TYR A 467 -9.71 -13.27 -3.90
CA TYR A 467 -8.79 -12.29 -4.46
C TYR A 467 -9.03 -10.92 -3.82
N ARG A 468 -8.03 -10.43 -3.10
CA ARG A 468 -7.99 -9.14 -2.41
C ARG A 468 -6.62 -8.51 -2.63
N PRO A 469 -6.40 -7.82 -3.76
CA PRO A 469 -5.08 -7.28 -4.10
C PRO A 469 -4.63 -6.20 -3.10
N ASP A 470 -5.56 -5.50 -2.48
CA ASP A 470 -5.33 -4.58 -1.36
C ASP A 470 -4.73 -5.29 -0.15
N ALA A 471 -5.19 -6.51 0.14
CA ALA A 471 -4.64 -7.36 1.19
C ALA A 471 -3.30 -8.01 0.82
N LEU A 472 -2.79 -7.82 -0.41
CA LEU A 472 -1.43 -8.23 -0.77
C LEU A 472 -0.41 -7.10 -0.66
N LEU A 473 -0.88 -5.88 -0.39
CA LEU A 473 -0.04 -4.72 -0.15
C LEU A 473 0.52 -4.74 1.28
N ASN A 474 1.44 -3.82 1.57
CA ASN A 474 2.08 -3.67 2.87
C ASN A 474 1.06 -3.62 4.03
N PRO A 475 1.03 -4.64 4.91
CA PRO A 475 0.11 -4.69 6.05
C PRO A 475 0.24 -3.52 7.03
N ALA A 476 1.39 -2.86 7.14
CA ALA A 476 1.53 -1.71 8.06
C ALA A 476 0.67 -0.51 7.64
N VAL A 477 0.36 -0.42 6.35
CA VAL A 477 -0.29 0.73 5.71
C VAL A 477 -1.71 0.42 5.28
N PHE A 478 -1.93 -0.73 4.63
CA PHE A 478 -3.19 -1.02 3.93
C PHE A 478 -4.13 -1.95 4.70
N TYR A 479 -3.68 -2.57 5.79
CA TYR A 479 -4.55 -3.36 6.66
C TYR A 479 -5.10 -2.50 7.79
N ASP A 480 -6.38 -2.71 8.08
CA ASP A 480 -6.98 -2.27 9.33
C ASP A 480 -7.60 -3.44 10.10
N ALA A 481 -7.67 -3.29 11.42
CA ALA A 481 -8.32 -4.24 12.30
C ALA A 481 -8.97 -3.50 13.48
N MET A 482 -9.81 -4.21 14.23
CA MET A 482 -10.36 -3.71 15.49
C MET A 482 -9.21 -3.40 16.46
N PRO A 483 -9.04 -2.15 16.93
CA PRO A 483 -7.90 -1.74 17.75
C PRO A 483 -7.92 -2.35 19.17
N ALA A 484 -9.09 -2.78 19.64
CA ALA A 484 -9.27 -3.29 21.00
C ALA A 484 -8.72 -2.31 22.05
N SER A 485 -8.03 -2.81 23.08
CA SER A 485 -7.51 -1.99 24.19
C SER A 485 -6.43 -0.95 23.83
N VAL A 486 -5.94 -0.86 22.58
CA VAL A 486 -5.01 0.22 22.21
C VAL A 486 -5.71 1.58 22.11
N ILE A 487 -7.05 1.65 22.17
CA ILE A 487 -7.79 2.92 22.26
C ILE A 487 -7.75 3.57 23.65
N LYS A 488 -7.33 2.83 24.68
CA LYS A 488 -7.38 3.31 26.07
C LYS A 488 -6.58 4.59 26.34
N PRO A 489 -5.46 4.89 25.65
CA PRO A 489 -4.83 6.21 25.74
C PRO A 489 -5.77 7.36 25.33
N ILE A 490 -6.55 7.20 24.25
CA ILE A 490 -7.56 8.19 23.83
C ILE A 490 -8.61 8.37 24.93
N MET A 491 -9.09 7.26 25.50
CA MET A 491 -10.08 7.29 26.59
C MET A 491 -9.51 7.95 27.85
N ALA A 492 -8.27 7.62 28.22
CA ALA A 492 -7.60 8.16 29.39
C ALA A 492 -7.38 9.68 29.28
N GLU A 493 -6.99 10.16 28.10
CA GLU A 493 -6.89 11.60 27.83
C GLU A 493 -8.25 12.26 28.04
N ALA A 494 -9.31 11.75 27.40
CA ALA A 494 -10.66 12.28 27.52
C ALA A 494 -11.17 12.31 28.99
N PHE A 495 -10.79 11.33 29.81
CA PHE A 495 -11.14 11.25 31.23
C PHE A 495 -10.39 12.28 32.08
N LEU A 496 -9.10 12.45 31.84
CA LEU A 496 -8.25 13.36 32.60
C LEU A 496 -8.47 14.82 32.20
N THR A 497 -8.98 15.07 30.99
CA THR A 497 -9.42 16.40 30.53
C THR A 497 -10.92 16.64 30.71
N ASP A 498 -11.64 15.75 31.39
CA ASP A 498 -13.06 15.94 31.70
C ASP A 498 -13.21 17.20 32.60
N PRO A 499 -14.05 18.19 32.23
CA PRO A 499 -14.17 19.42 32.99
C PRO A 499 -14.78 19.24 34.38
N GLU A 500 -15.55 18.17 34.61
CA GLU A 500 -16.23 17.94 35.89
C GLU A 500 -15.34 17.21 36.89
N VAL A 501 -14.51 16.27 36.43
CA VAL A 501 -13.73 15.37 37.30
C VAL A 501 -12.24 15.29 36.98
N GLY A 502 -11.84 15.70 35.78
CA GLY A 502 -10.51 15.48 35.21
C GLY A 502 -9.39 16.11 36.04
N ALA A 503 -9.54 17.39 36.43
CA ALA A 503 -8.54 18.09 37.25
C ALA A 503 -8.25 17.37 38.57
N ARG A 504 -9.29 16.83 39.23
CA ARG A 504 -9.16 16.07 40.48
C ARG A 504 -8.47 14.72 40.23
N TRP A 505 -8.83 14.00 39.16
CA TRP A 505 -8.21 12.73 38.82
C TRP A 505 -6.74 12.91 38.42
N LEU A 506 -6.43 13.93 37.63
CA LEU A 506 -5.07 14.29 37.24
C LEU A 506 -4.20 14.61 38.46
N ALA A 507 -4.69 15.44 39.38
CA ALA A 507 -3.97 15.76 40.62
C ALA A 507 -3.69 14.50 41.46
N SER A 508 -4.66 13.57 41.55
CA SER A 508 -4.50 12.29 42.24
C SER A 508 -3.43 11.41 41.60
N GLU A 509 -3.44 11.26 40.27
CA GLU A 509 -2.43 10.46 39.56
C GLU A 509 -1.03 11.07 39.68
N ARG A 510 -0.90 12.41 39.60
CA ARG A 510 0.39 13.11 39.78
C ARG A 510 0.91 12.98 41.21
N ALA A 511 0.05 13.00 42.22
CA ALA A 511 0.45 12.73 43.59
C ALA A 511 0.95 11.28 43.74
N SER A 512 0.23 10.32 43.13
CA SER A 512 0.61 8.90 43.13
C SER A 512 1.95 8.64 42.42
N MET A 513 2.26 9.37 41.34
CA MET A 513 3.54 9.27 40.61
C MET A 513 4.78 9.58 41.45
N ARG A 514 4.63 10.31 42.58
CA ARG A 514 5.75 10.57 43.50
C ARG A 514 6.18 9.34 44.28
N ASN A 515 5.35 8.30 44.31
CA ASN A 515 5.67 7.02 44.94
C ASN A 515 6.23 6.05 43.90
N PRO A 516 7.43 5.46 44.12
CA PRO A 516 8.10 4.59 43.14
C PRO A 516 7.47 3.18 43.01
N GLY A 517 6.36 2.91 43.72
CA GLY A 517 5.69 1.61 43.73
C GLY A 517 4.85 1.35 42.48
N THR A 518 4.41 0.10 42.32
CA THR A 518 3.44 -0.27 41.28
C THR A 518 2.15 0.54 41.44
N PRO A 519 1.58 1.11 40.36
CA PRO A 519 0.32 1.84 40.41
C PRO A 519 -0.81 1.02 41.05
N SER A 520 -1.63 1.67 41.89
CA SER A 520 -2.74 1.01 42.59
C SER A 520 -3.83 0.56 41.62
N LEU A 521 -4.60 -0.47 42.00
CA LEU A 521 -5.63 -1.06 41.15
C LEU A 521 -6.76 -0.09 40.79
N GLU A 522 -7.05 0.87 41.67
CA GLU A 522 -8.09 1.89 41.48
C GLU A 522 -7.62 3.11 40.65
N SER A 523 -6.31 3.31 40.57
CA SER A 523 -5.70 4.40 39.79
C SER A 523 -5.86 4.14 38.29
N LEU A 524 -6.02 5.22 37.52
CA LEU A 524 -6.11 5.14 36.06
C LEU A 524 -4.83 4.53 35.46
N ARG A 525 -3.65 4.84 36.02
CA ARG A 525 -2.38 4.22 35.63
C ARG A 525 -2.38 2.70 35.91
N GLY A 526 -2.91 2.27 37.04
CA GLY A 526 -3.05 0.84 37.35
C GLY A 526 -4.02 0.11 36.44
N GLN A 527 -5.15 0.75 36.10
CA GLN A 527 -6.14 0.23 35.16
C GLN A 527 -5.59 0.15 33.72
N LEU A 528 -4.78 1.13 33.30
CA LEU A 528 -4.04 1.12 32.02
C LEU A 528 -3.05 -0.06 31.96
N MET A 529 -2.21 -0.19 32.99
CA MET A 529 -1.19 -1.24 33.12
C MET A 529 -1.82 -2.64 33.00
N ARG A 530 -2.92 -2.89 33.71
CA ARG A 530 -3.61 -4.19 33.77
C ARG A 530 -4.63 -4.39 32.65
N SER A 531 -4.86 -3.38 31.82
CA SER A 531 -5.87 -3.39 30.77
C SER A 531 -7.30 -3.67 31.30
N MET A 532 -7.69 -3.09 32.44
CA MET A 532 -9.03 -3.29 33.04
C MET A 532 -10.14 -2.59 32.25
N SER A 533 -10.59 -3.20 31.16
CA SER A 533 -11.56 -2.60 30.23
C SER A 533 -12.91 -2.29 30.86
N GLY A 534 -13.44 -3.15 31.73
CA GLY A 534 -14.70 -2.88 32.44
C GLY A 534 -14.66 -1.58 33.26
N ARG A 535 -13.51 -1.26 33.86
CA ARG A 535 -13.32 0.01 34.59
C ARG A 535 -13.18 1.22 33.67
N PHE A 536 -12.59 1.03 32.48
CA PHE A 536 -12.59 2.06 31.44
C PHE A 536 -14.01 2.33 30.93
N LEU A 537 -14.84 1.30 30.78
CA LEU A 537 -16.25 1.47 30.41
C LEU A 537 -17.06 2.11 31.54
N ASP A 538 -16.83 1.74 32.79
CA ASP A 538 -17.43 2.44 33.94
C ASP A 538 -17.14 3.94 33.90
N ARG A 539 -15.89 4.33 33.61
CA ARG A 539 -15.51 5.74 33.44
C ARG A 539 -16.18 6.35 32.21
N MET A 540 -16.15 5.68 31.07
CA MET A 540 -16.78 6.14 29.83
C MET A 540 -18.28 6.39 29.98
N PHE A 541 -18.97 5.60 30.80
CA PHE A 541 -20.41 5.71 31.02
C PHE A 541 -20.79 6.41 32.32
N CYS A 542 -19.85 7.10 32.96
CA CYS A 542 -20.09 7.92 34.15
C CYS A 542 -20.69 7.13 35.33
N ALA A 543 -20.11 5.96 35.63
CA ALA A 543 -20.50 5.15 36.78
C ALA A 543 -20.39 5.93 38.12
N ASP A 544 -19.41 6.84 38.24
CA ASP A 544 -19.25 7.77 39.36
C ASP A 544 -20.41 8.77 39.49
N GLN A 545 -21.21 8.93 38.44
CA GLN A 545 -22.41 9.76 38.41
C GLN A 545 -23.69 8.91 38.35
N GLY A 546 -23.62 7.60 38.61
CA GLY A 546 -24.78 6.70 38.55
C GLY A 546 -25.33 6.46 37.13
N PHE A 547 -24.49 6.65 36.11
CA PHE A 547 -24.79 6.46 34.69
C PHE A 547 -25.79 7.45 34.09
N VAL A 548 -26.00 8.60 34.73
CA VAL A 548 -26.92 9.64 34.22
C VAL A 548 -26.15 10.78 33.56
N ARG A 549 -26.74 11.41 32.53
CA ARG A 549 -26.23 12.61 31.85
C ARG A 549 -24.76 12.51 31.42
N CYS A 550 -24.36 11.35 30.90
CA CYS A 550 -22.97 11.09 30.59
C CYS A 550 -22.56 11.60 29.20
N GLU A 551 -21.66 12.58 29.16
CA GLU A 551 -21.09 13.15 27.93
C GLU A 551 -19.74 12.52 27.52
N ARG A 552 -19.16 11.67 28.38
CA ARG A 552 -17.82 11.11 28.17
C ARG A 552 -17.64 10.29 26.89
N PRO A 553 -18.63 9.54 26.35
CA PRO A 553 -18.47 8.88 25.06
C PRO A 553 -18.18 9.89 23.93
N TRP A 554 -18.88 11.02 23.91
CA TRP A 554 -18.70 12.06 22.89
C TRP A 554 -17.41 12.83 23.09
N ARG A 555 -16.93 12.96 24.33
CA ARG A 555 -15.58 13.46 24.62
C ARG A 555 -14.50 12.52 24.10
N ILE A 556 -14.68 11.20 24.21
CA ILE A 556 -13.76 10.22 23.64
C ILE A 556 -13.73 10.32 22.11
N GLU A 557 -14.89 10.50 21.47
CA GLU A 557 -14.99 10.71 20.02
C GLU A 557 -14.23 11.96 19.56
N ALA A 558 -14.44 13.10 20.24
CA ALA A 558 -13.72 14.33 19.98
C ALA A 558 -12.22 14.19 20.24
N MET A 559 -11.85 13.45 21.30
CA MET A 559 -10.46 13.18 21.63
C MET A 559 -9.79 12.30 20.56
N ALA A 560 -10.48 11.31 20.00
CA ALA A 560 -9.94 10.52 18.89
C ALA A 560 -9.50 11.43 17.72
N ALA A 561 -10.27 12.48 17.41
CA ALA A 561 -9.86 13.48 16.42
C ALA A 561 -8.60 14.26 16.80
N ALA A 562 -8.42 14.60 18.09
CA ALA A 562 -7.20 15.24 18.59
C ALA A 562 -5.95 14.36 18.45
N PHE A 563 -6.11 13.04 18.51
CA PHE A 563 -5.06 12.06 18.22
C PHE A 563 -4.85 11.79 16.71
N GLY A 564 -5.59 12.50 15.84
CA GLY A 564 -5.53 12.34 14.39
C GLY A 564 -6.33 11.16 13.83
N TRP A 565 -7.18 10.51 14.64
CA TRP A 565 -8.19 9.56 14.16
C TRP A 565 -9.44 10.31 13.70
N ASN A 566 -10.45 9.60 13.19
CA ASN A 566 -11.74 10.18 12.77
C ASN A 566 -11.64 11.25 11.66
N GLY A 567 -10.50 11.39 10.97
CA GLY A 567 -10.34 12.29 9.84
C GLY A 567 -11.34 11.95 8.73
N GLY A 568 -12.01 12.96 8.15
CA GLY A 568 -13.00 12.73 7.10
C GLY A 568 -14.35 12.16 7.59
N CYS A 569 -14.62 12.10 8.89
CA CYS A 569 -15.84 11.48 9.42
C CYS A 569 -16.97 12.47 9.77
N THR A 570 -16.77 13.78 9.67
CA THR A 570 -17.79 14.78 10.05
C THR A 570 -19.04 14.74 9.16
N THR A 571 -18.88 14.28 7.93
CA THR A 571 -19.95 14.02 6.97
C THR A 571 -19.85 12.58 6.47
N PRO A 572 -20.93 11.96 5.96
CA PRO A 572 -20.89 10.59 5.45
C PRO A 572 -19.91 10.44 4.28
N ARG A 573 -18.81 9.71 4.48
CA ARG A 573 -17.77 9.51 3.45
C ARG A 573 -17.17 8.10 3.48
N ASP A 574 -16.72 7.64 2.31
CA ASP A 574 -16.04 6.34 2.14
C ASP A 574 -14.58 6.36 2.65
N ASP A 575 -14.01 7.55 2.79
CA ASP A 575 -12.66 7.81 3.28
C ASP A 575 -12.62 8.24 4.76
N CYS A 576 -13.74 8.14 5.49
CA CYS A 576 -13.77 8.35 6.93
C CYS A 576 -12.79 7.41 7.65
N GLY A 577 -11.93 8.00 8.49
CA GLY A 577 -10.87 7.33 9.23
C GLY A 577 -9.58 7.11 8.45
N ARG A 578 -9.44 7.71 7.26
CA ARG A 578 -8.21 7.68 6.46
C ARG A 578 -7.35 8.92 6.70
N ARG A 579 -6.12 8.89 6.20
CA ARG A 579 -5.18 10.03 6.23
C ARG A 579 -4.25 10.02 5.01
N ASP A 580 -3.74 11.19 4.62
CA ASP A 580 -2.69 11.30 3.60
C ASP A 580 -1.35 10.77 4.11
N LEU A 581 -0.90 9.64 3.56
CA LEU A 581 0.40 9.04 3.86
C LEU A 581 1.58 9.90 3.41
N LEU A 582 1.44 10.63 2.30
CA LEU A 582 2.58 11.27 1.64
C LEU A 582 3.08 12.45 2.46
N PHE A 583 2.17 13.36 2.80
CA PHE A 583 2.50 14.64 3.43
C PHE A 583 1.83 14.84 4.80
N GLY A 584 1.14 13.82 5.34
CA GLY A 584 0.55 13.85 6.68
C GLY A 584 -0.72 14.68 6.83
N ARG A 585 -1.29 15.20 5.74
CA ARG A 585 -2.47 16.08 5.75
C ARG A 585 -3.76 15.36 6.13
N ALA A 586 -4.71 16.13 6.65
CA ALA A 586 -6.07 15.67 6.87
C ALA A 586 -6.80 15.43 5.53
N VAL A 587 -7.75 14.48 5.52
CA VAL A 587 -8.54 14.12 4.34
C VAL A 587 -9.38 15.29 3.80
N ASP A 588 -9.82 16.16 4.70
CA ASP A 588 -10.65 17.34 4.39
C ASP A 588 -9.83 18.62 4.21
N ALA A 589 -8.50 18.53 4.22
CA ALA A 589 -7.66 19.68 3.91
C ALA A 589 -7.93 20.10 2.46
N GLY A 590 -8.68 21.20 2.29
CA GLY A 590 -8.87 21.84 0.99
C GLY A 590 -7.51 22.31 0.46
N ALA A 591 -7.36 22.36 -0.86
CA ALA A 591 -6.25 23.10 -1.44
C ALA A 591 -6.51 24.59 -1.22
N ASP A 592 -5.61 25.31 -0.53
CA ASP A 592 -5.71 26.76 -0.28
C ASP A 592 -5.96 27.58 -1.56
N SER A 593 -5.63 27.03 -2.72
CA SER A 593 -5.78 27.67 -4.04
C SER A 593 -7.05 27.29 -4.82
N GLY A 594 -7.92 26.40 -4.33
CA GLY A 594 -9.18 26.01 -4.98
C GLY A 594 -9.10 25.32 -6.36
N GLY A 595 -7.91 25.24 -6.98
CA GLY A 595 -7.75 24.81 -8.38
C GLY A 595 -7.20 23.40 -8.65
N VAL A 596 -6.57 22.73 -7.67
CA VAL A 596 -6.02 21.36 -7.84
C VAL A 596 -6.18 20.57 -6.54
N ALA A 597 -6.79 19.39 -6.59
CA ALA A 597 -6.88 18.51 -5.42
C ALA A 597 -5.47 18.13 -4.91
N PRO A 598 -5.23 18.12 -3.59
CA PRO A 598 -3.93 17.80 -3.04
C PRO A 598 -3.46 16.39 -3.42
N LEU A 599 -2.18 16.24 -3.78
CA LEU A 599 -1.56 14.94 -4.05
C LEU A 599 -1.51 14.09 -2.79
N ALA A 600 -2.38 13.10 -2.67
CA ALA A 600 -2.48 12.28 -1.46
C ALA A 600 -2.59 10.80 -1.77
N THR A 601 -1.98 9.98 -0.91
CA THR A 601 -2.26 8.54 -0.82
C THR A 601 -3.07 8.32 0.43
N LEU A 602 -4.39 8.20 0.29
CA LEU A 602 -5.29 8.01 1.42
C LEU A 602 -5.25 6.56 1.91
N VAL A 603 -4.75 6.37 3.12
CA VAL A 603 -4.60 5.05 3.75
C VAL A 603 -5.44 4.95 5.02
N PRO A 604 -5.91 3.74 5.41
CA PRO A 604 -6.54 3.55 6.70
C PRO A 604 -5.64 4.06 7.84
N TYR A 605 -6.19 4.85 8.75
CA TYR A 605 -5.45 5.40 9.87
C TYR A 605 -6.12 5.01 11.19
N GLY A 606 -7.29 5.55 11.47
CA GLY A 606 -8.02 5.23 12.70
C GLY A 606 -9.41 5.85 12.73
N ARG A 607 -10.40 5.08 13.19
CA ARG A 607 -11.76 5.53 13.47
C ARG A 607 -12.30 4.90 14.73
N LEU A 608 -13.04 5.69 15.51
CA LEU A 608 -13.63 5.32 16.80
C LEU A 608 -14.94 6.11 16.99
N LEU A 609 -15.98 5.44 17.46
CA LEU A 609 -17.34 5.99 17.66
C LEU A 609 -17.94 6.55 16.36
N VAL A 610 -17.77 5.80 15.27
CA VAL A 610 -18.37 6.10 13.96
C VAL A 610 -19.48 5.11 13.63
N GLU A 611 -20.38 5.49 12.73
CA GLU A 611 -21.43 4.60 12.24
C GLU A 611 -21.63 4.71 10.72
N PRO A 612 -22.00 3.60 10.05
CA PRO A 612 -22.30 3.63 8.64
C PRO A 612 -23.68 4.25 8.37
N LEU A 613 -23.81 4.94 7.24
CA LEU A 613 -25.05 5.58 6.85
C LEU A 613 -26.19 4.55 6.72
N GLY A 614 -27.23 4.72 7.53
CA GLY A 614 -28.38 3.82 7.59
C GLY A 614 -28.07 2.42 8.12
N GLY A 615 -26.97 2.23 8.85
CA GLY A 615 -26.62 0.94 9.47
C GLY A 615 -26.11 -0.14 8.49
N ARG A 616 -25.83 0.22 7.24
CA ARG A 616 -25.38 -0.73 6.20
C ARG A 616 -23.86 -0.81 6.16
N MET A 617 -23.28 -1.99 6.33
CA MET A 617 -21.82 -2.18 6.45
C MET A 617 -20.99 -1.60 5.29
N ASP A 618 -21.52 -1.55 4.07
CA ASP A 618 -20.83 -1.03 2.88
C ASP A 618 -21.16 0.45 2.59
N ALA A 619 -21.86 1.13 3.50
CA ALA A 619 -22.21 2.53 3.33
C ALA A 619 -21.11 3.46 3.86
N PRO A 620 -21.07 4.72 3.37
CA PRO A 620 -20.20 5.76 3.90
C PRO A 620 -20.33 5.89 5.43
N PHE A 621 -19.22 6.14 6.11
CA PHE A 621 -19.18 6.31 7.57
C PHE A 621 -19.22 7.77 7.97
N HIS A 622 -19.74 8.04 9.16
CA HIS A 622 -19.71 9.35 9.80
C HIS A 622 -19.58 9.21 11.31
N LEU A 623 -19.23 10.32 11.99
CA LEU A 623 -19.27 10.44 13.44
C LEU A 623 -20.67 10.16 13.97
N ARG A 624 -20.75 9.42 15.08
CA ARG A 624 -22.03 9.12 15.72
C ARG A 624 -22.59 10.41 16.34
N SER A 625 -23.86 10.70 16.10
CA SER A 625 -24.48 11.87 16.72
C SER A 625 -24.65 11.65 18.25
N PRO A 626 -24.37 12.68 19.09
CA PRO A 626 -24.64 12.59 20.52
C PRO A 626 -26.11 12.24 20.78
N LEU A 627 -26.33 11.22 21.61
CA LEU A 627 -27.65 10.74 21.97
C LEU A 627 -27.76 10.51 23.48
N ALA A 628 -28.95 10.73 24.03
CA ALA A 628 -29.23 10.48 25.44
C ALA A 628 -29.20 8.96 25.70
N LEU A 629 -28.24 8.52 26.51
CA LEU A 629 -28.09 7.12 26.89
C LEU A 629 -29.13 6.72 27.94
N ASP A 630 -29.81 5.61 27.71
CA ASP A 630 -30.74 5.02 28.67
C ASP A 630 -29.97 4.44 29.87
N ALA A 631 -29.98 5.18 30.98
CA ALA A 631 -29.24 4.82 32.19
C ALA A 631 -29.64 3.45 32.77
N ALA A 632 -30.88 3.00 32.56
CA ALA A 632 -31.29 1.67 33.02
C ALA A 632 -30.62 0.58 32.18
N LYS A 633 -30.61 0.73 30.86
CA LYS A 633 -29.89 -0.20 29.96
C LYS A 633 -28.39 -0.21 30.22
N VAL A 634 -27.80 0.97 30.42
CA VAL A 634 -26.37 1.09 30.75
C VAL A 634 -26.07 0.37 32.07
N ARG A 635 -26.88 0.52 33.12
CA ARG A 635 -26.71 -0.21 34.38
C ARG A 635 -26.79 -1.72 34.20
N THR A 636 -27.76 -2.21 33.44
CA THR A 636 -27.88 -3.65 33.15
C THR A 636 -26.65 -4.16 32.42
N CYS A 637 -26.19 -3.44 31.39
CA CYS A 637 -24.94 -3.70 30.69
C CYS A 637 -23.75 -3.78 31.67
N ALA A 638 -23.63 -2.77 32.52
CA ALA A 638 -22.50 -2.60 33.40
C ALA A 638 -22.43 -3.62 34.55
N ALA A 639 -23.52 -4.37 34.79
CA ALA A 639 -23.59 -5.47 35.74
C ALA A 639 -23.41 -6.86 35.08
N GLY A 640 -23.20 -6.90 33.76
CA GLY A 640 -22.93 -8.14 33.06
C GLY A 640 -24.08 -9.17 33.09
N PRO A 641 -23.82 -10.37 32.52
CA PRO A 641 -24.74 -11.51 32.54
C PRO A 641 -25.14 -12.01 33.94
N ASP A 642 -24.22 -11.98 34.92
CA ASP A 642 -24.47 -12.45 36.28
C ASP A 642 -25.30 -11.44 37.12
N GLY A 643 -25.48 -10.22 36.61
CA GLY A 643 -26.22 -9.15 37.27
C GLY A 643 -25.49 -8.54 38.48
N GLN A 644 -24.21 -8.87 38.67
CA GLN A 644 -23.37 -8.38 39.75
C GLN A 644 -22.40 -7.34 39.24
N ARG A 645 -22.07 -6.37 40.09
CA ARG A 645 -21.06 -5.36 39.79
C ARG A 645 -19.73 -5.83 40.34
N PHE A 646 -18.66 -5.48 39.63
CA PHE A 646 -17.30 -5.82 40.02
C PHE A 646 -16.95 -7.30 39.87
N SER A 647 -17.66 -7.98 38.97
CA SER A 647 -17.38 -9.35 38.52
C SER A 647 -16.48 -9.36 37.28
N ASN A 648 -16.14 -10.55 36.79
CA ASN A 648 -15.31 -10.71 35.58
C ASN A 648 -16.10 -10.51 34.28
N ASP A 649 -17.43 -10.55 34.33
CA ASP A 649 -18.34 -10.42 33.18
C ASP A 649 -19.01 -9.03 33.09
N ASP A 650 -18.58 -8.06 33.90
CA ASP A 650 -18.93 -6.63 33.80
C ASP A 650 -18.86 -6.21 32.30
N TRP A 651 -19.96 -5.63 31.78
CA TRP A 651 -20.09 -5.16 30.38
C TRP A 651 -20.13 -6.24 29.29
N GLU A 652 -20.17 -7.53 29.64
CA GLU A 652 -20.38 -8.60 28.68
C GLU A 652 -21.85 -8.75 28.26
N LYS A 653 -22.07 -9.27 27.05
CA LYS A 653 -23.40 -9.62 26.49
C LYS A 653 -24.48 -8.54 26.64
N CYS A 654 -24.06 -7.27 26.54
CA CYS A 654 -24.92 -6.10 26.46
C CYS A 654 -26.04 -6.26 25.41
N GLY A 655 -27.28 -5.91 25.79
CA GLY A 655 -28.43 -5.81 24.89
C GLY A 655 -28.98 -4.38 24.81
N GLY A 656 -29.68 -4.04 23.72
CA GLY A 656 -30.48 -2.80 23.68
C GLY A 656 -30.16 -1.74 22.61
N GLY A 657 -29.77 -2.13 21.39
CA GLY A 657 -29.61 -1.19 20.26
C GLY A 657 -28.35 -0.34 20.38
N ALA A 658 -28.45 0.99 20.22
CA ALA A 658 -27.32 1.90 20.14
C ALA A 658 -26.34 1.86 21.33
N VAL A 659 -26.82 1.51 22.54
CA VAL A 659 -25.94 1.34 23.72
C VAL A 659 -24.93 0.21 23.49
N VAL A 660 -25.34 -0.89 22.86
CA VAL A 660 -24.45 -2.04 22.56
C VAL A 660 -23.36 -1.62 21.58
N ASP A 661 -23.71 -0.83 20.57
CA ASP A 661 -22.74 -0.36 19.57
C ASP A 661 -21.68 0.55 20.22
N ILE A 662 -22.10 1.46 21.11
CA ILE A 662 -21.17 2.36 21.84
C ILE A 662 -20.31 1.57 22.83
N VAL A 663 -20.88 0.59 23.54
CA VAL A 663 -20.10 -0.31 24.41
C VAL A 663 -19.07 -1.08 23.58
N ALA A 664 -19.46 -1.63 22.43
CA ALA A 664 -18.54 -2.33 21.54
C ALA A 664 -17.40 -1.44 21.05
N GLU A 665 -17.68 -0.19 20.67
CA GLU A 665 -16.64 0.81 20.35
C GLU A 665 -15.74 1.11 21.56
N GLY A 666 -16.29 1.18 22.78
CA GLY A 666 -15.53 1.35 24.02
C GLY A 666 -14.62 0.15 24.37
N TRP A 667 -14.91 -1.04 23.83
CA TRP A 667 -14.01 -2.19 23.84
C TRP A 667 -12.95 -2.12 22.72
N GLY A 668 -13.00 -1.12 21.84
CA GLY A 668 -12.22 -1.04 20.61
C GLY A 668 -12.66 -2.04 19.54
N GLN A 669 -13.95 -2.40 19.55
CA GLN A 669 -14.60 -3.34 18.64
C GLN A 669 -15.72 -2.63 17.85
N GLY A 670 -16.67 -3.40 17.29
CA GLY A 670 -17.75 -2.84 16.49
C GLY A 670 -17.23 -2.31 15.16
N GLN A 671 -17.39 -1.01 14.91
CA GLN A 671 -16.95 -0.31 13.70
C GLN A 671 -15.57 0.34 13.85
N ALA A 672 -15.00 0.38 15.06
CA ALA A 672 -13.65 0.85 15.32
C ALA A 672 -12.63 0.10 14.45
N ARG A 673 -11.80 0.85 13.73
CA ARG A 673 -10.74 0.28 12.87
C ARG A 673 -9.51 1.16 12.94
N ALA A 674 -8.33 0.54 12.92
CA ALA A 674 -7.06 1.25 12.80
C ALA A 674 -6.02 0.39 12.09
N SER A 675 -5.03 1.05 11.48
CA SER A 675 -3.83 0.41 10.92
C SER A 675 -2.66 0.48 11.89
N ALA A 676 -1.58 -0.28 11.65
CA ALA A 676 -0.35 -0.18 12.45
C ALA A 676 0.22 1.25 12.41
N LEU A 677 0.23 1.88 11.23
CA LEU A 677 0.60 3.28 11.06
C LEU A 677 -0.28 4.23 11.89
N GLY A 678 -1.60 4.06 11.87
CA GLY A 678 -2.49 4.97 12.59
C GLY A 678 -2.47 4.82 14.11
N VAL A 679 -2.25 3.61 14.64
CA VAL A 679 -2.02 3.39 16.08
C VAL A 679 -0.64 3.95 16.49
N ALA A 680 0.40 3.77 15.67
CA ALA A 680 1.71 4.40 15.90
C ALA A 680 1.59 5.93 15.91
N GLY A 681 0.89 6.51 14.94
CA GLY A 681 0.69 7.95 14.86
C GLY A 681 -0.09 8.53 16.04
N MET A 682 -1.12 7.82 16.51
CA MET A 682 -1.83 8.17 17.76
C MET A 682 -0.86 8.24 18.94
N LEU A 683 -0.01 7.22 19.14
CA LEU A 683 0.91 7.22 20.26
C LEU A 683 2.07 8.22 20.07
N ALA A 684 2.46 8.54 18.82
CA ALA A 684 3.44 9.59 18.53
C ALA A 684 2.96 10.96 18.98
N SER A 685 1.69 11.31 18.74
CA SER A 685 1.09 12.56 19.26
C SER A 685 1.11 12.61 20.79
N LEU A 686 0.82 11.49 21.47
CA LEU A 686 0.89 11.40 22.93
C LEU A 686 2.33 11.58 23.44
N ALA A 687 3.28 10.90 22.80
CA ALA A 687 4.70 10.97 23.14
C ALA A 687 5.25 12.39 22.97
N ALA A 688 4.87 13.07 21.89
CA ALA A 688 5.25 14.45 21.63
C ALA A 688 4.68 15.40 22.69
N ALA A 689 3.40 15.26 23.05
CA ALA A 689 2.77 16.04 24.12
C ALA A 689 3.44 15.81 25.48
N ALA A 690 3.77 14.55 25.82
CA ALA A 690 4.50 14.23 27.04
C ALA A 690 5.93 14.77 27.03
N ASN A 691 6.56 14.93 25.86
CA ASN A 691 7.85 15.61 25.72
C ASN A 691 7.73 17.15 25.85
N GLY A 692 6.52 17.69 25.99
CA GLY A 692 6.26 19.14 26.09
C GLY A 692 6.23 19.85 24.74
N GLN A 693 6.10 19.13 23.62
CA GLN A 693 5.98 19.75 22.31
C GLN A 693 4.64 20.47 22.18
N THR A 694 4.69 21.76 21.85
CA THR A 694 3.51 22.61 21.69
C THR A 694 2.91 22.53 20.29
N ALA A 695 3.68 22.04 19.32
CA ALA A 695 3.22 21.75 17.96
C ALA A 695 3.83 20.43 17.49
N THR A 696 3.05 19.66 16.73
CA THR A 696 3.44 18.32 16.25
C THR A 696 3.15 18.20 14.77
N ARG A 697 4.11 17.67 14.02
CA ARG A 697 3.87 17.26 12.63
C ARG A 697 3.23 15.89 12.60
N SER A 698 2.31 15.74 11.66
CA SER A 698 1.63 14.46 11.47
C SER A 698 2.51 13.47 10.69
N PRO A 699 2.28 12.15 10.85
CA PRO A 699 3.08 11.14 10.18
C PRO A 699 3.11 11.32 8.66
N HIS A 700 4.29 11.37 8.05
CA HIS A 700 4.46 11.57 6.61
C HIS A 700 5.63 10.75 6.03
N LEU A 701 5.46 10.31 4.79
CA LEU A 701 6.42 9.47 4.06
C LEU A 701 7.39 10.29 3.20
N VAL A 702 6.97 11.47 2.74
CA VAL A 702 7.76 12.32 1.84
C VAL A 702 8.28 13.52 2.61
N GLU A 703 9.60 13.60 2.73
CA GLU A 703 10.31 14.74 3.32
C GLU A 703 10.30 15.93 2.34
N GLY A 704 10.53 15.65 1.06
CA GLY A 704 10.71 16.70 0.07
C GLY A 704 10.52 16.23 -1.37
N LEU A 705 10.27 17.21 -2.23
CA LEU A 705 10.31 17.06 -3.68
C LEU A 705 11.27 18.11 -4.22
N HIS A 706 12.09 17.77 -5.20
CA HIS A 706 13.03 18.73 -5.78
C HIS A 706 13.36 18.42 -7.24
N GLY A 707 13.75 19.46 -7.98
CA GLY A 707 14.24 19.33 -9.37
C GLY A 707 15.75 19.09 -9.42
N VAL A 708 16.31 19.15 -10.62
CA VAL A 708 17.76 19.15 -10.83
C VAL A 708 18.32 20.47 -10.28
N ALA A 709 19.29 20.39 -9.37
CA ALA A 709 19.93 21.57 -8.81
C ALA A 709 20.72 22.32 -9.89
N SER A 710 20.48 23.63 -10.06
CA SER A 710 21.22 24.48 -11.00
C SER A 710 21.67 25.79 -10.34
N LYS A 711 22.74 26.41 -10.84
CA LYS A 711 23.17 27.74 -10.35
C LYS A 711 22.04 28.74 -10.58
N GLY A 712 21.48 29.28 -9.49
CA GLY A 712 20.38 30.25 -9.53
C GLY A 712 18.97 29.63 -9.58
N SER A 713 18.82 28.33 -9.30
CA SER A 713 17.48 27.73 -9.16
C SER A 713 16.74 28.35 -7.97
N ASN A 714 15.69 29.12 -8.25
CA ASN A 714 14.69 29.47 -7.25
C ASN A 714 14.16 28.17 -6.63
N ALA A 715 14.11 28.11 -5.31
CA ALA A 715 13.73 26.90 -4.59
C ALA A 715 12.36 26.41 -5.06
N LEU A 716 12.28 25.14 -5.46
CA LEU A 716 11.01 24.46 -5.72
C LEU A 716 10.09 24.56 -4.47
N GLU A 717 10.66 24.82 -3.30
CA GLU A 717 10.01 25.18 -2.04
C GLU A 717 8.82 26.13 -2.21
N LEU A 718 8.88 27.15 -3.08
CA LEU A 718 7.77 28.07 -3.35
C LEU A 718 6.63 27.50 -4.22
N ALA A 719 6.91 26.52 -5.08
CA ALA A 719 5.92 25.87 -5.96
C ALA A 719 5.37 24.56 -5.35
N VAL A 720 6.20 23.84 -4.59
CA VAL A 720 5.89 22.63 -3.84
C VAL A 720 5.34 22.92 -2.45
N SER A 721 5.47 24.13 -1.89
CA SER A 721 4.75 24.55 -0.67
C SER A 721 3.24 24.25 -0.73
N ARG A 722 2.65 24.21 -1.93
CA ARG A 722 1.25 23.80 -2.18
C ARG A 722 0.97 22.30 -2.00
N PHE A 723 2.00 21.47 -2.17
CA PHE A 723 2.03 20.06 -1.79
C PHE A 723 2.88 19.85 -0.52
N GLY A 724 3.21 20.95 0.18
CA GLY A 724 4.17 20.94 1.27
C GLY A 724 3.74 19.95 2.33
N MET A 725 4.74 19.42 3.04
CA MET A 725 4.50 18.69 4.29
C MET A 725 3.46 19.45 5.11
N ALA A 726 2.50 18.73 5.71
CA ALA A 726 1.58 19.34 6.65
C ALA A 726 2.39 20.15 7.68
N GLU A 727 2.01 21.41 7.87
CA GLU A 727 2.64 22.24 8.89
C GLU A 727 2.47 21.58 10.26
N ALA A 728 3.39 21.90 11.18
CA ALA A 728 3.23 21.47 12.55
C ALA A 728 1.95 22.10 13.13
N GLU A 729 0.99 21.27 13.50
CA GLU A 729 -0.25 21.75 14.11
C GLU A 729 -0.06 21.91 15.62
N PRO A 730 -0.70 22.91 16.27
CA PRO A 730 -0.72 23.00 17.72
C PRO A 730 -1.18 21.68 18.34
N SER A 731 -0.43 21.19 19.33
CA SER A 731 -0.82 20.00 20.07
C SER A 731 -2.15 20.26 20.76
N ARG A 732 -3.11 19.35 20.56
CA ARG A 732 -4.42 19.38 21.22
C ARG A 732 -4.45 18.53 22.50
N LEU A 733 -3.34 17.86 22.82
CA LEU A 733 -3.18 17.00 23.99
C LEU A 733 -2.46 17.76 25.10
N GLN A 734 -2.85 17.52 26.36
CA GLN A 734 -2.25 18.22 27.49
C GLN A 734 -0.96 17.50 27.95
N HIS A 735 0.10 18.28 28.19
CA HIS A 735 1.42 17.74 28.53
C HIS A 735 1.38 16.86 29.79
N ASP A 736 0.80 17.35 30.88
CA ASP A 736 0.75 16.65 32.17
C ASP A 736 -0.19 15.44 32.16
N VAL A 737 -1.25 15.49 31.36
CA VAL A 737 -2.11 14.34 31.10
C VAL A 737 -1.34 13.25 30.33
N ALA A 738 -0.64 13.65 29.26
CA ALA A 738 0.15 12.73 28.44
C ALA A 738 1.28 12.05 29.26
N GLU A 739 1.94 12.78 30.16
CA GLU A 739 2.91 12.23 31.11
C GLU A 739 2.30 11.14 32.01
N VAL A 740 1.11 11.38 32.57
CA VAL A 740 0.40 10.40 33.41
C VAL A 740 0.08 9.13 32.61
N ILE A 741 -0.41 9.28 31.38
CA ILE A 741 -0.78 8.14 30.53
C ILE A 741 0.46 7.32 30.18
N LEU A 742 1.53 7.94 29.66
CA LEU A 742 2.77 7.22 29.33
C LEU A 742 3.42 6.59 30.57
N SER A 743 3.34 7.25 31.72
CA SER A 743 3.78 6.66 32.99
C SER A 743 3.01 5.38 33.31
N GLY A 744 1.70 5.32 33.10
CA GLY A 744 0.92 4.08 33.24
C GLY A 744 1.34 3.00 32.24
N LEU A 745 1.54 3.39 30.97
CA LEU A 745 1.97 2.47 29.91
C LEU A 745 3.38 1.89 30.14
N SER A 746 4.26 2.61 30.84
CA SER A 746 5.61 2.14 31.22
C SER A 746 5.63 0.93 32.15
N TYR A 747 4.48 0.54 32.73
CA TYR A 747 4.37 -0.66 33.56
C TYR A 747 3.78 -1.87 32.81
N SER A 748 3.32 -1.71 31.57
CA SER A 748 2.62 -2.80 30.85
C SER A 748 3.50 -4.05 30.67
N HIS A 749 4.80 -3.87 30.40
CA HIS A 749 5.77 -4.97 30.30
C HIS A 749 6.35 -5.40 31.64
N ARG A 750 6.25 -4.56 32.68
CA ARG A 750 6.79 -4.86 34.02
C ARG A 750 5.87 -5.78 34.82
N ALA A 751 4.58 -5.46 34.81
CA ALA A 751 3.57 -6.11 35.65
C ALA A 751 2.18 -6.21 34.99
N GLY A 752 2.10 -5.86 33.71
CA GLY A 752 0.85 -5.83 32.94
C GLY A 752 0.77 -6.90 31.86
N THR A 753 -0.08 -6.64 30.87
CA THR A 753 -0.42 -7.56 29.78
C THR A 753 0.72 -7.84 28.78
N ALA A 754 1.79 -7.03 28.77
CA ALA A 754 2.96 -7.26 27.92
C ALA A 754 4.09 -8.02 28.63
N ARG A 755 3.93 -8.36 29.92
CA ARG A 755 5.00 -8.98 30.73
C ARG A 755 5.54 -10.28 30.13
N LEU A 756 4.65 -11.20 29.78
CA LEU A 756 5.07 -12.50 29.22
C LEU A 756 5.77 -12.36 27.88
N ALA A 757 5.41 -11.37 27.06
CA ALA A 757 6.10 -11.07 25.81
C ALA A 757 7.48 -10.46 26.07
N CYS A 758 7.60 -9.58 27.07
CA CYS A 758 8.90 -9.06 27.49
C CYS A 758 9.83 -10.18 27.94
N GLU A 759 9.32 -11.11 28.73
CA GLU A 759 10.08 -12.26 29.22
C GLU A 759 10.48 -13.24 28.09
N GLN A 760 9.86 -13.19 26.90
CA GLN A 760 10.38 -13.92 25.73
C GLN A 760 11.66 -13.31 25.17
N VAL A 761 11.85 -11.99 25.34
CA VAL A 761 12.93 -11.21 24.72
C VAL A 761 14.06 -10.93 25.72
N PHE A 762 13.71 -10.66 26.97
CA PHE A 762 14.61 -10.34 28.08
C PHE A 762 14.31 -11.26 29.27
N ASP A 763 15.17 -11.24 30.30
CA ASP A 763 14.83 -11.90 31.56
C ASP A 763 13.83 -11.08 32.39
N ALA A 764 13.16 -11.74 33.34
CA ALA A 764 12.12 -11.13 34.18
C ALA A 764 12.62 -9.94 35.03
N ARG A 765 13.90 -9.93 35.44
CA ARG A 765 14.47 -8.81 36.19
C ARG A 765 14.65 -7.61 35.26
N THR A 766 15.23 -7.82 34.08
CA THR A 766 15.36 -6.78 33.05
C THR A 766 13.99 -6.20 32.69
N CYS A 767 12.97 -7.02 32.49
CA CYS A 767 11.61 -6.56 32.21
C CYS A 767 11.01 -5.68 33.31
N ARG A 768 11.23 -6.02 34.57
CA ARG A 768 10.73 -5.23 35.72
C ARG A 768 11.40 -3.86 35.82
N ASP A 769 12.70 -3.81 35.56
CA ASP A 769 13.52 -2.61 35.77
C ASP A 769 13.56 -1.70 34.51
N MET A 770 13.11 -2.21 33.37
CA MET A 770 13.09 -1.52 32.08
C MET A 770 12.15 -0.30 32.06
N ASP A 771 12.69 0.88 31.74
CA ASP A 771 11.98 2.17 31.72
C ASP A 771 12.07 2.95 30.40
N TRP A 772 12.82 2.42 29.42
CA TRP A 772 13.02 3.04 28.13
C TRP A 772 11.88 2.80 27.14
N ILE A 773 10.86 1.99 27.50
CA ILE A 773 9.69 1.68 26.68
C ILE A 773 8.40 1.81 27.49
N ALA A 774 7.35 2.36 26.87
CA ALA A 774 6.02 2.48 27.45
C ALA A 774 4.98 2.11 26.39
N GLY A 775 4.18 1.07 26.64
CA GLY A 775 3.30 0.53 25.60
C GLY A 775 1.98 -0.06 26.09
N LYS A 776 1.13 -0.39 25.12
CA LYS A 776 -0.21 -0.94 25.33
C LYS A 776 -0.48 -2.10 24.37
N THR A 777 -0.92 -3.23 24.92
CA THR A 777 -1.46 -4.35 24.13
C THR A 777 -2.93 -4.16 23.78
N GLY A 778 -3.38 -4.81 22.71
CA GLY A 778 -4.79 -4.98 22.37
C GLY A 778 -5.08 -6.37 21.80
N THR A 779 -6.18 -6.98 22.24
CA THR A 779 -6.67 -8.26 21.74
C THR A 779 -8.16 -8.08 21.39
N PRO A 780 -8.53 -7.91 20.11
CA PRO A 780 -9.94 -7.88 19.74
C PRO A 780 -10.58 -9.24 19.98
N THR A 781 -11.86 -9.24 20.35
CA THR A 781 -12.60 -10.51 20.53
C THR A 781 -12.60 -11.31 19.23
N PHE A 782 -12.17 -12.56 19.35
CA PHE A 782 -12.28 -13.55 18.30
C PHE A 782 -13.19 -14.69 18.80
N PRO A 783 -14.38 -14.90 18.23
CA PRO A 783 -15.35 -15.87 18.75
C PRO A 783 -14.86 -17.32 18.89
N ASN A 784 -13.77 -17.66 18.21
CA ASN A 784 -13.24 -19.02 18.17
C ASN A 784 -11.90 -19.16 18.88
N ASP A 785 -11.55 -18.24 19.79
CA ASP A 785 -10.23 -18.26 20.43
C ASP A 785 -9.95 -19.53 21.23
N GLU A 786 -11.00 -20.13 21.80
CA GLU A 786 -10.90 -21.37 22.59
C GLU A 786 -11.09 -22.65 21.76
N ARG A 787 -11.48 -22.52 20.49
CA ARG A 787 -11.79 -23.65 19.61
C ARG A 787 -10.55 -24.12 18.85
N SER A 788 -10.39 -25.43 18.73
CA SER A 788 -9.43 -26.04 17.81
C SER A 788 -9.90 -25.90 16.35
N LEU A 789 -8.98 -26.04 15.41
CA LEU A 789 -9.28 -26.05 13.96
C LEU A 789 -10.24 -27.19 13.58
N ASP A 790 -10.18 -28.34 14.25
CA ASP A 790 -11.10 -29.45 13.97
C ASP A 790 -12.52 -29.18 14.47
N GLU A 791 -12.67 -28.49 15.60
CA GLU A 791 -13.97 -28.00 16.06
C GLU A 791 -14.51 -26.93 15.13
N LEU A 792 -13.65 -26.00 14.69
CA LEU A 792 -14.02 -24.95 13.75
C LEU A 792 -14.43 -25.51 12.39
N TRP A 793 -13.68 -26.47 11.86
CA TRP A 793 -13.99 -27.12 10.60
C TRP A 793 -15.33 -27.85 10.64
N ARG A 794 -15.61 -28.58 11.73
CA ARG A 794 -16.91 -29.23 11.96
C ARG A 794 -18.04 -28.22 12.09
N LEU A 795 -17.82 -27.13 12.82
CA LEU A 795 -18.80 -26.06 13.00
C LEU A 795 -19.11 -25.34 11.68
N CYS A 796 -18.07 -25.09 10.88
CA CYS A 796 -18.17 -24.29 9.67
C CYS A 796 -18.42 -25.10 8.39
N GLY A 797 -18.40 -26.44 8.45
CA GLY A 797 -18.74 -27.35 7.35
C GLY A 797 -20.16 -27.15 6.77
N GLN A 798 -20.40 -27.74 5.60
CA GLN A 798 -21.71 -27.71 4.93
C GLN A 798 -22.60 -28.85 5.44
N GLY A 799 -23.90 -28.57 5.70
CA GLY A 799 -24.91 -29.62 5.91
C GLY A 799 -25.94 -29.38 7.02
N ALA A 800 -25.73 -28.42 7.93
CA ALA A 800 -26.68 -28.11 9.00
C ALA A 800 -27.14 -26.65 8.99
N ALA A 801 -28.39 -26.40 9.39
CA ALA A 801 -28.89 -25.05 9.67
C ALA A 801 -28.13 -24.51 10.90
N LYS A 802 -27.29 -23.49 10.68
CA LYS A 802 -26.50 -22.85 11.73
C LYS A 802 -27.31 -21.77 12.43
N THR A 803 -27.24 -21.72 13.75
CA THR A 803 -27.74 -20.59 14.54
C THR A 803 -26.98 -19.31 14.19
N ARG A 804 -27.53 -18.14 14.54
CA ARG A 804 -26.90 -16.84 14.29
C ARG A 804 -25.50 -16.72 14.94
N ALA A 805 -25.33 -17.30 16.12
CA ALA A 805 -24.05 -17.31 16.84
C ALA A 805 -23.00 -18.18 16.13
N GLU A 806 -23.41 -19.33 15.59
CA GLU A 806 -22.54 -20.22 14.82
C GLU A 806 -22.18 -19.61 13.45
N GLN A 807 -23.12 -18.90 12.82
CA GLN A 807 -22.85 -18.13 11.60
C GLN A 807 -21.83 -17.01 11.86
N ALA A 808 -21.97 -16.27 12.96
CA ALA A 808 -21.00 -15.24 13.37
C ALA A 808 -19.61 -15.84 13.67
N SER A 809 -19.58 -17.04 14.26
CA SER A 809 -18.35 -17.80 14.52
C SER A 809 -17.62 -18.20 13.23
N CYS A 810 -18.36 -18.47 12.15
CA CYS A 810 -17.78 -18.74 10.82
C CYS A 810 -17.55 -17.46 9.99
N GLY A 811 -17.59 -16.28 10.62
CA GLY A 811 -17.41 -14.99 9.97
C GLY A 811 -15.95 -14.69 9.57
N PRO A 812 -15.71 -13.53 8.93
CA PRO A 812 -14.39 -13.16 8.40
C PRO A 812 -13.39 -12.68 9.47
N LEU A 813 -13.77 -12.67 10.76
CA LEU A 813 -12.94 -12.17 11.85
C LEU A 813 -11.64 -12.97 11.96
N ARG A 814 -10.53 -12.27 12.20
CA ARG A 814 -9.20 -12.86 12.32
C ARG A 814 -8.66 -12.74 13.75
N PRO A 815 -7.82 -13.67 14.21
CA PRO A 815 -7.28 -13.65 15.56
C PRO A 815 -6.13 -12.65 15.67
N TYR A 816 -6.43 -11.37 15.64
CA TYR A 816 -5.39 -10.32 15.70
C TYR A 816 -4.84 -10.08 17.10
N LYS A 817 -3.59 -9.62 17.19
CA LYS A 817 -2.95 -9.07 18.39
C LYS A 817 -2.24 -7.77 18.06
N TRP A 818 -2.39 -6.80 18.95
CA TRP A 818 -1.78 -5.47 18.86
C TRP A 818 -0.75 -5.24 19.96
N TYR A 819 0.25 -4.44 19.62
CA TYR A 819 1.05 -3.70 20.58
C TYR A 819 1.50 -2.37 19.99
N VAL A 820 1.45 -1.31 20.79
CA VAL A 820 2.01 -0.01 20.43
C VAL A 820 2.84 0.51 21.59
N ALA A 821 4.00 1.10 21.32
CA ALA A 821 4.87 1.63 22.36
C ALA A 821 5.67 2.85 21.91
N ALA A 822 5.86 3.78 22.84
CA ALA A 822 6.87 4.82 22.77
C ALA A 822 8.15 4.29 23.39
N TYR A 823 9.30 4.60 22.78
CA TYR A 823 10.59 4.15 23.29
C TYR A 823 11.70 5.18 23.05
N ARG A 824 12.77 5.03 23.82
CA ARG A 824 13.96 5.89 23.80
C ARG A 824 15.11 5.18 23.11
N THR A 825 15.72 5.85 22.15
CA THR A 825 16.90 5.33 21.41
C THR A 825 18.23 5.81 21.98
N GLN A 826 18.24 6.95 22.69
CA GLN A 826 19.44 7.50 23.30
C GLN A 826 19.43 7.29 24.82
N ARG A 827 20.51 6.71 25.36
CA ARG A 827 20.65 6.53 26.81
C ARG A 827 20.81 7.89 27.48
N GLY A 828 19.98 8.17 28.48
CA GLY A 828 20.03 9.41 29.26
C GLY A 828 19.18 10.56 28.71
N ASP A 829 18.65 10.48 27.47
CA ASP A 829 17.61 11.42 27.01
C ASP A 829 16.27 10.98 27.63
N PRO A 830 15.62 11.82 28.47
CA PRO A 830 14.33 11.47 29.06
C PRO A 830 13.18 11.50 28.04
N ARG A 831 13.37 12.12 26.88
CA ARG A 831 12.32 12.27 25.86
C ARG A 831 12.06 10.96 25.15
N TRP A 832 10.79 10.71 24.84
CA TRP A 832 10.38 9.64 23.95
C TRP A 832 10.78 10.02 22.53
N THR A 833 11.73 9.29 21.93
CA THR A 833 12.27 9.65 20.61
C THR A 833 11.53 8.95 19.49
N LYS A 834 11.05 7.73 19.72
CA LYS A 834 10.42 6.89 18.69
C LYS A 834 9.11 6.29 19.19
N VAL A 835 8.24 5.94 18.24
CA VAL A 835 7.06 5.12 18.48
C VAL A 835 7.03 3.97 17.49
N ILE A 836 6.61 2.79 17.97
CA ILE A 836 6.40 1.58 17.18
C ILE A 836 4.96 1.09 17.34
N GLY A 837 4.29 0.80 16.22
CA GLY A 837 2.99 0.13 16.18
C GLY A 837 3.11 -1.22 15.48
N VAL A 838 2.60 -2.27 16.12
CA VAL A 838 2.65 -3.65 15.62
C VAL A 838 1.27 -4.29 15.63
N LEU A 839 0.88 -4.85 14.49
CA LEU A 839 -0.29 -5.70 14.31
C LEU A 839 0.15 -7.07 13.82
N THR A 840 -0.41 -8.13 14.41
CA THR A 840 -0.16 -9.50 13.98
C THR A 840 -1.46 -10.28 13.80
N GLU A 841 -1.52 -11.17 12.81
CA GLU A 841 -2.51 -12.25 12.76
C GLU A 841 -1.90 -13.50 13.39
N ARG A 842 -2.49 -13.97 14.49
CA ARG A 842 -1.99 -15.16 15.22
C ARG A 842 -2.06 -16.41 14.34
N ASN A 843 -1.20 -17.38 14.67
CA ASN A 843 -1.17 -18.69 14.02
C ASN A 843 -1.68 -19.79 14.95
N TRP A 844 -1.88 -20.99 14.41
CA TRP A 844 -2.39 -22.16 15.11
C TRP A 844 -1.25 -23.11 15.44
N LEU A 845 -1.31 -23.74 16.62
CA LEU A 845 -0.43 -24.83 17.00
C LEU A 845 -0.79 -26.07 16.18
N ARG A 846 0.21 -26.75 15.62
CA ARG A 846 0.00 -27.92 14.75
C ARG A 846 -0.62 -29.10 15.49
N GLU A 847 -0.17 -29.34 16.71
CA GLU A 847 -0.57 -30.49 17.53
C GLU A 847 -2.00 -30.35 18.06
N SER A 848 -2.31 -29.22 18.70
CA SER A 848 -3.62 -29.01 19.33
C SER A 848 -4.66 -28.39 18.38
N GLY A 849 -4.22 -27.81 17.26
CA GLY A 849 -5.08 -27.03 16.39
C GLY A 849 -5.63 -25.76 17.05
N ARG A 850 -5.13 -25.34 18.22
CA ARG A 850 -5.56 -24.13 18.94
C ARG A 850 -4.71 -22.93 18.55
N ILE A 851 -5.26 -21.73 18.71
CA ILE A 851 -4.54 -20.48 18.47
C ILE A 851 -3.44 -20.30 19.51
N HIS A 852 -2.24 -19.91 19.07
CA HIS A 852 -1.16 -19.50 19.99
C HIS A 852 -1.51 -18.16 20.63
N GLY A 853 -1.41 -18.09 21.94
CA GLY A 853 -1.78 -16.89 22.69
C GLY A 853 -3.29 -16.58 22.68
N ALA A 854 -4.14 -17.61 22.82
CA ALA A 854 -5.60 -17.46 22.92
C ALA A 854 -6.01 -16.60 24.12
N GLY A 855 -7.03 -15.76 23.96
CA GLY A 855 -7.42 -14.74 24.92
C GLY A 855 -6.23 -13.83 25.25
N ASP A 856 -6.03 -13.52 26.51
CA ASP A 856 -4.79 -12.89 27.02
C ASP A 856 -3.86 -13.90 27.71
N HIS A 857 -3.98 -15.19 27.37
CA HIS A 857 -3.09 -16.25 27.87
C HIS A 857 -1.81 -16.32 27.03
N GLY A 858 -0.66 -16.46 27.68
CA GLY A 858 0.64 -16.57 27.00
C GLY A 858 1.22 -15.24 26.50
N PRO A 859 2.37 -15.27 25.82
CA PRO A 859 3.03 -14.07 25.30
C PRO A 859 2.24 -13.46 24.13
N ASN A 860 2.20 -12.13 24.08
CA ASN A 860 1.63 -11.39 22.96
C ASN A 860 2.71 -11.23 21.86
N PRO A 861 2.55 -11.86 20.68
CA PRO A 861 3.57 -11.83 19.63
C PRO A 861 3.79 -10.43 19.04
N ALA A 862 2.78 -9.55 19.04
CA ALA A 862 2.96 -8.16 18.59
C ALA A 862 3.87 -7.37 19.55
N ALA A 863 3.75 -7.61 20.85
CA ALA A 863 4.61 -6.99 21.86
C ALA A 863 6.05 -7.52 21.78
N GLU A 864 6.19 -8.83 21.53
CA GLU A 864 7.48 -9.47 21.34
C GLU A 864 8.24 -8.91 20.13
N ILE A 865 7.58 -8.82 18.96
CA ILE A 865 8.14 -8.19 17.76
C ILE A 865 8.57 -6.75 18.04
N ALA A 866 7.72 -5.97 18.71
CA ALA A 866 8.04 -4.58 19.01
C ALA A 866 9.27 -4.45 19.91
N MET A 867 9.40 -5.31 20.94
CA MET A 867 10.54 -5.30 21.86
C MET A 867 11.83 -5.80 21.22
N GLN A 868 11.76 -6.77 20.29
CA GLN A 868 12.91 -7.18 19.48
C GLN A 868 13.42 -6.02 18.63
N ILE A 869 12.54 -5.30 17.94
CA ILE A 869 12.92 -4.19 17.07
C ILE A 869 13.41 -3.00 17.89
N ALA A 870 12.61 -2.54 18.86
CA ALA A 870 12.95 -1.38 19.69
C ALA A 870 14.21 -1.64 20.54
N GLY A 871 14.35 -2.84 21.10
CA GLY A 871 15.52 -3.23 21.88
C GLY A 871 16.80 -3.27 21.06
N ARG A 872 16.74 -3.72 19.80
CA ARG A 872 17.90 -3.71 18.89
C ARG A 872 18.21 -2.30 18.38
N HIS A 873 17.18 -1.56 17.97
CA HIS A 873 17.33 -0.19 17.49
C HIS A 873 17.93 0.73 18.57
N ALA A 874 17.53 0.57 19.84
CA ALA A 874 18.06 1.34 20.96
C ALA A 874 19.34 0.74 21.60
N GLY A 875 19.88 -0.36 21.05
CA GLY A 875 21.11 -0.98 21.56
C GLY A 875 21.00 -1.65 22.94
N PHE A 876 19.82 -2.13 23.32
CA PHE A 876 19.59 -2.96 24.51
C PHE A 876 19.69 -4.46 24.22
N LEU A 877 19.59 -4.88 22.96
CA LEU A 877 19.76 -6.26 22.51
C LEU A 877 20.97 -6.40 21.59
N GLY A 878 21.78 -7.44 21.83
CA GLY A 878 22.92 -7.79 21.00
C GLY A 878 22.53 -8.46 19.68
N GLY A 879 23.33 -8.21 18.65
CA GLY A 879 23.13 -8.57 17.24
C GLY A 879 23.85 -7.51 16.42
N ALA A 880 24.30 -7.81 15.21
CA ALA A 880 24.98 -6.79 14.39
C ALA A 880 24.11 -5.54 14.36
N ALA A 881 24.60 -4.44 14.94
CA ALA A 881 24.10 -3.14 14.57
C ALA A 881 24.20 -3.08 13.04
N PRO A 882 23.15 -2.65 12.33
CA PRO A 882 23.28 -2.41 10.90
C PRO A 882 24.49 -1.50 10.61
#